data_AF-A0A2S6CFV7-F1
#
_entry.id   AF-A0A2S6CFV7-F1
#
_cell.length_a   1.000
_cell.length_b   1.000
_cell.length_c   1.000
_cell.angle_alpha   90.00
_cell.angle_beta   90.00
_cell.angle_gamma   90.00
#
_symmetry.space_group_name_H-M   'P 1'
#
loop_
_entity.id
_entity.type
_entity.pdbx_description
1 polymer ?
#
loop_
_entity_poly.entity_id
_entity_poly.type
_entity_poly.pdbx_seq_one_letter_code
_entity_poly.pdbx_strand_id
1 'polypeptide(L)'
;MSSMNSRFRRLVGSTRRSSSNSVAGSQSSNAGSTTTLSAPANRPSPSRAGPTAPSATSAPAPTTNGTSSPANAPASTAAVASNGVSRDPAQSNSNAPPPAASASSTSLAMNPNSQPLGRPPSYQYANQGGNLGAPGHPNQGRPSSPMPPPINTGGGHGYPPQHQPQLYGQPAPPGYPMGQPHPGQAGYGYGPQAVHPYNNGRHEVQGDNSRSKAQLIVGIDFGTTFSGVAFAFATNTEAKEDIIVEWPGAGTQTKQKIPTVLYYDQHQQVVGWGPDIAEALAPTGYPKPGVQKVEWFKLQLMLSGNTYIDPINLPPLPPGKSEIDVAADYLFKLRQAMRNQLQKTLGEVFNREERNIKYFLTVPAIWNDAGKAATRAAAIQAGFLRDENDNRLTLISEPEAAAMFCSKTGLLNLKVHDAVLIVDCGGGTVDLIAYEVEEESPFTVAECTAGSGDSCGSTALNRNFSNILRAKIRKMKLPDGSKTAGKVYAKCIMDFENRIKADFRNNGQKWAVDVGIEAEFPEAGIEEGYMTFTNEEILQCFEPVVNRILELVRNQIIAIQAQNRALQNVLVVGGFGASEYLFQQIKLHVPPQFQNKVVRPMDSVAAIVKGAVTAGITERVITSRVARRHYLMATLQPFKEGHHPEQYRVPSLDGKDRCKYTRQIFVQKGQRVKIGEPVKVSFFRQVAPGATLMYEDVLYACDEDVCPEYTKDPRIKEVVTLTSDLSRKNLEKDFERMDTPQGTFYRVYFDIYLTLDGSEFSAELVCQGEVMGRCSARFR
;
A
#
# COMPACT_ATOMS: atom_id res chain seq x y z
N MET A 1 45.46 18.08 -8.75
CA MET A 1 46.88 18.45 -8.98
C MET A 1 46.97 18.98 -10.41
N SER A 2 47.51 20.15 -10.75
CA SER A 2 47.93 21.34 -9.97
C SER A 2 47.87 22.54 -10.94
N SER A 3 47.09 23.59 -10.70
CA SER A 3 47.43 24.80 -9.91
C SER A 3 48.58 25.66 -10.46
N MET A 4 48.22 26.78 -11.12
CA MET A 4 48.92 28.08 -11.13
C MET A 4 48.12 29.10 -11.97
N ASN A 5 47.93 30.40 -11.67
CA ASN A 5 47.63 31.20 -10.45
C ASN A 5 48.26 32.62 -10.56
N SER A 6 47.44 33.69 -10.46
CA SER A 6 47.78 35.15 -10.40
C SER A 6 48.31 35.83 -11.69
N ARG A 7 47.94 37.09 -12.06
CA ARG A 7 48.20 38.38 -11.36
C ARG A 7 47.33 39.59 -11.85
N PHE A 8 46.97 40.47 -10.89
CA PHE A 8 46.77 41.96 -10.95
C PHE A 8 45.88 42.63 -12.03
N ARG A 9 44.88 43.51 -11.76
CA ARG A 9 44.68 44.72 -10.89
C ARG A 9 45.19 46.08 -11.45
N ARG A 10 44.27 46.98 -11.89
CA ARG A 10 44.00 48.34 -11.31
C ARG A 10 43.14 49.28 -12.19
N LEU A 11 42.19 49.98 -11.55
CA LEU A 11 41.68 51.36 -11.79
C LEU A 11 40.46 51.51 -10.84
N VAL A 12 40.52 52.08 -9.63
CA VAL A 12 40.97 53.39 -9.13
C VAL A 12 39.99 54.53 -9.42
N GLY A 13 39.22 54.89 -8.40
CA GLY A 13 38.45 56.13 -8.25
C GLY A 13 38.11 56.30 -6.76
N SER A 14 38.38 57.46 -6.16
CA SER A 14 38.31 57.62 -4.70
C SER A 14 38.14 59.08 -4.27
N THR A 15 37.29 59.30 -3.26
CA THR A 15 37.33 60.49 -2.41
C THR A 15 36.99 60.11 -0.97
N ARG A 16 37.77 60.62 -0.02
CA ARG A 16 37.57 60.47 1.43
C ARG A 16 36.90 61.72 2.00
N ARG A 17 36.21 61.58 3.13
CA ARG A 17 36.58 62.33 4.35
C ARG A 17 36.12 61.61 5.62
N SER A 18 36.64 62.07 6.75
CA SER A 18 36.65 61.35 8.02
C SER A 18 36.67 62.32 9.20
N SER A 19 36.00 61.98 10.29
CA SER A 19 36.19 62.64 11.59
C SER A 19 35.82 61.69 12.73
N SER A 20 36.80 61.33 13.55
CA SER A 20 36.63 60.68 14.84
C SER A 20 36.51 61.72 15.96
N ASN A 21 35.80 61.42 17.05
CA ASN A 21 36.07 62.02 18.36
C ASN A 21 35.54 61.11 19.50
N SER A 22 35.99 61.35 20.73
CA SER A 22 35.87 60.39 21.83
C SER A 22 35.99 61.01 23.24
N VAL A 23 35.60 60.22 24.26
CA VAL A 23 35.88 60.36 25.72
C VAL A 23 34.93 61.25 26.56
N ALA A 24 34.79 60.84 27.84
CA ALA A 24 34.14 61.46 29.01
C ALA A 24 32.59 61.40 29.14
N GLY A 25 31.99 61.16 30.32
CA GLY A 25 32.50 60.45 31.51
C GLY A 25 32.16 61.02 32.91
N SER A 26 31.00 60.66 33.48
CA SER A 26 30.63 60.66 34.93
C SER A 26 29.27 59.93 35.07
N GLN A 27 28.83 59.21 36.12
CA GLN A 27 28.93 59.30 37.59
C GLN A 27 28.24 60.56 38.17
N SER A 28 27.42 60.53 39.24
CA SER A 28 27.02 59.42 40.15
C SER A 28 25.80 59.74 41.06
N SER A 29 24.99 58.71 41.40
CA SER A 29 24.31 58.53 42.73
C SER A 29 23.17 59.52 43.14
N ASN A 30 22.29 59.28 44.14
CA ASN A 30 22.03 58.11 45.01
C ASN A 30 20.63 58.14 45.70
N ALA A 31 20.23 57.01 46.33
CA ALA A 31 19.17 56.84 47.36
C ALA A 31 17.70 57.17 46.95
N GLY A 32 16.64 56.71 47.63
CA GLY A 32 16.42 55.79 48.76
C GLY A 32 14.88 55.69 49.01
N SER A 33 14.28 54.72 49.72
CA SER A 33 14.74 53.93 50.86
C SER A 33 14.01 52.57 51.00
N THR A 34 14.60 51.65 51.77
CA THR A 34 14.04 50.36 52.20
C THR A 34 13.47 50.40 53.62
N THR A 35 12.50 49.53 53.93
CA THR A 35 12.37 48.91 55.26
C THR A 35 11.80 47.49 55.18
N THR A 36 12.00 46.69 56.24
CA THR A 36 11.81 45.23 56.27
C THR A 36 11.06 44.78 57.55
N LEU A 37 10.98 43.46 57.81
CA LEU A 37 10.36 42.75 58.95
C LEU A 37 8.84 42.47 58.79
N SER A 38 8.26 41.35 59.25
CA SER A 38 8.82 40.09 59.81
C SER A 38 7.77 38.95 59.79
N ALA A 39 8.18 37.68 59.91
CA ALA A 39 7.27 36.53 60.11
C ALA A 39 6.75 36.44 61.56
N PRO A 40 5.65 35.69 61.83
CA PRO A 40 5.83 34.39 62.53
C PRO A 40 4.75 33.27 62.31
N ALA A 41 5.14 32.04 62.69
CA ALA A 41 4.37 30.99 63.40
C ALA A 41 3.04 30.34 62.87
N ASN A 42 3.18 29.08 62.43
CA ASN A 42 2.53 27.84 62.97
C ASN A 42 0.99 27.68 63.19
N ARG A 43 0.44 26.64 62.50
CA ARG A 43 -0.63 25.69 62.94
C ARG A 43 -2.08 26.22 63.15
N PRO A 44 -3.12 25.34 63.31
CA PRO A 44 -3.12 23.86 63.28
C PRO A 44 -4.06 23.21 62.24
N SER A 45 -3.98 21.88 62.15
CA SER A 45 -4.96 20.98 61.52
C SER A 45 -6.01 20.47 62.53
N PRO A 46 -7.26 20.16 62.12
CA PRO A 46 -8.18 19.31 62.87
C PRO A 46 -8.34 17.90 62.26
N SER A 47 -8.69 16.91 63.08
CA SER A 47 -9.06 15.56 62.60
C SER A 47 -10.09 14.86 63.51
N ARG A 48 -11.00 14.11 62.87
CA ARG A 48 -11.70 12.91 63.38
C ARG A 48 -12.61 13.03 64.62
N ALA A 49 -13.94 12.98 64.40
CA ALA A 49 -14.89 12.18 65.18
C ALA A 49 -16.29 12.07 64.50
N GLY A 50 -16.95 10.92 64.66
CA GLY A 50 -18.42 10.77 64.60
C GLY A 50 -18.98 10.64 66.03
N PRO A 51 -20.14 10.00 66.31
CA PRO A 51 -20.98 9.11 65.49
C PRO A 51 -22.28 9.85 65.04
N THR A 52 -23.47 9.32 64.72
CA THR A 52 -24.18 8.02 64.92
C THR A 52 -25.03 7.61 63.71
N ALA A 53 -25.85 6.56 63.86
CA ALA A 53 -26.88 6.08 62.92
C ALA A 53 -28.23 5.87 63.67
N PRO A 54 -29.31 5.37 63.01
CA PRO A 54 -29.44 3.90 62.93
C PRO A 54 -30.08 3.31 61.65
N SER A 55 -29.70 2.05 61.37
CA SER A 55 -30.48 0.86 60.90
C SER A 55 -31.38 0.94 59.63
N ALA A 56 -31.11 0.17 58.55
CA ALA A 56 -31.38 -1.29 58.32
C ALA A 56 -32.81 -1.55 57.72
N THR A 57 -33.15 -2.64 57.01
CA THR A 57 -32.63 -4.03 56.89
C THR A 57 -32.52 -4.52 55.40
N SER A 58 -32.50 -5.84 55.14
CA SER A 58 -31.94 -6.46 53.91
C SER A 58 -32.58 -7.79 53.46
N ALA A 59 -32.55 -8.08 52.13
CA ALA A 59 -32.68 -9.41 51.49
C ALA A 59 -34.08 -10.10 51.60
N PRO A 60 -34.38 -11.27 50.95
CA PRO A 60 -33.55 -12.16 50.11
C PRO A 60 -34.22 -12.66 48.79
N ALA A 61 -33.61 -13.67 48.14
CA ALA A 61 -34.19 -14.58 47.13
C ALA A 61 -34.79 -15.85 47.82
N PRO A 62 -35.27 -16.97 47.18
CA PRO A 62 -35.12 -17.43 45.77
C PRO A 62 -36.33 -18.25 45.16
N THR A 63 -36.03 -19.07 44.13
CA THR A 63 -36.66 -20.38 43.73
C THR A 63 -38.07 -20.52 43.08
N THR A 64 -38.05 -20.87 41.79
CA THR A 64 -38.73 -22.03 41.08
C THR A 64 -40.24 -22.35 41.19
N ASN A 65 -40.76 -22.83 40.03
CA ASN A 65 -41.98 -23.63 39.78
C ASN A 65 -43.35 -22.92 39.79
N GLY A 66 -44.26 -23.36 38.88
CA GLY A 66 -45.69 -23.02 38.94
C GLY A 66 -46.36 -22.71 37.60
N THR A 67 -46.80 -23.74 36.87
CA THR A 67 -47.69 -23.64 35.69
C THR A 67 -49.04 -23.00 36.00
N SER A 68 -49.56 -22.10 35.14
CA SER A 68 -50.87 -22.26 34.44
C SER A 68 -51.43 -20.96 33.80
N SER A 69 -52.12 -21.11 32.67
CA SER A 69 -53.12 -20.16 32.11
C SER A 69 -54.52 -20.51 32.68
N PRO A 70 -55.61 -19.69 32.59
CA PRO A 70 -56.06 -18.97 31.38
C PRO A 70 -56.80 -17.61 31.63
N ALA A 71 -57.54 -17.14 30.61
CA ALA A 71 -58.44 -15.95 30.62
C ALA A 71 -59.70 -16.15 31.52
N ASN A 72 -60.63 -15.19 31.73
CA ASN A 72 -61.47 -14.56 30.69
C ASN A 72 -62.45 -13.46 31.20
N ALA A 73 -62.97 -12.63 30.29
CA ALA A 73 -64.27 -11.88 30.33
C ALA A 73 -64.47 -10.75 31.39
N PRO A 74 -65.56 -9.92 31.35
CA PRO A 74 -66.66 -9.78 30.36
C PRO A 74 -66.95 -8.34 29.82
N ALA A 75 -68.03 -8.20 29.02
CA ALA A 75 -68.48 -7.02 28.25
C ALA A 75 -69.10 -5.85 29.08
N SER A 76 -69.44 -4.67 28.52
CA SER A 76 -70.63 -4.36 27.66
C SER A 76 -70.77 -2.81 27.49
N THR A 77 -71.57 -2.13 26.63
CA THR A 77 -72.50 -2.43 25.49
C THR A 77 -72.85 -1.14 24.69
N ALA A 78 -73.47 -1.27 23.49
CA ALA A 78 -74.32 -0.27 22.77
C ALA A 78 -73.65 1.00 22.16
N ALA A 79 -74.12 1.61 21.05
CA ALA A 79 -75.15 1.31 20.02
C ALA A 79 -74.80 2.10 18.71
N VAL A 80 -74.85 1.57 17.47
CA VAL A 80 -75.99 1.24 16.56
C VAL A 80 -76.68 2.49 15.95
N ALA A 81 -77.03 2.58 14.65
CA ALA A 81 -76.94 1.67 13.48
C ALA A 81 -76.03 2.30 12.36
N SER A 82 -76.23 2.35 11.03
CA SER A 82 -77.16 1.84 9.97
C SER A 82 -76.56 2.22 8.58
N ASN A 83 -76.92 1.71 7.39
CA ASN A 83 -77.60 0.49 6.92
C ASN A 83 -77.25 0.24 5.42
N GLY A 84 -77.38 -1.01 4.94
CA GLY A 84 -77.73 -1.30 3.54
C GLY A 84 -76.71 -2.07 2.66
N VAL A 85 -76.92 -3.39 2.52
CA VAL A 85 -76.36 -4.22 1.43
C VAL A 85 -77.41 -5.25 0.97
N SER A 86 -77.58 -5.39 -0.34
CA SER A 86 -78.35 -6.42 -1.10
C SER A 86 -78.15 -6.13 -2.60
N ARG A 87 -78.25 -7.03 -3.59
CA ARG A 87 -78.29 -8.51 -3.72
C ARG A 87 -78.07 -8.82 -5.23
N ASP A 88 -77.72 -10.07 -5.56
CA ASP A 88 -77.53 -10.65 -6.92
C ASP A 88 -78.84 -10.77 -7.77
N PRO A 89 -78.86 -11.32 -9.02
CA PRO A 89 -77.91 -11.26 -10.18
C PRO A 89 -78.57 -11.14 -11.59
N ALA A 90 -77.75 -11.23 -12.66
CA ALA A 90 -77.92 -12.08 -13.88
C ALA A 90 -78.24 -11.47 -15.27
N GLN A 91 -77.84 -12.25 -16.30
CA GLN A 91 -78.08 -12.16 -17.77
C GLN A 91 -77.34 -11.07 -18.59
N SER A 92 -76.87 -11.30 -19.83
CA SER A 92 -76.46 -12.55 -20.54
C SER A 92 -75.83 -12.24 -21.91
N ASN A 93 -74.68 -12.86 -22.28
CA ASN A 93 -74.48 -13.58 -23.56
C ASN A 93 -73.04 -14.15 -23.72
N SER A 94 -72.91 -15.15 -24.61
CA SER A 94 -71.69 -15.94 -24.90
C SER A 94 -70.83 -15.31 -26.03
N ASN A 95 -69.56 -15.66 -26.30
CA ASN A 95 -68.96 -17.01 -26.47
C ASN A 95 -67.44 -17.06 -26.12
N ALA A 96 -66.87 -18.27 -26.13
CA ALA A 96 -65.47 -18.63 -25.79
C ALA A 96 -64.56 -18.76 -27.05
N PRO A 97 -63.28 -19.24 -26.98
CA PRO A 97 -62.38 -19.49 -25.85
C PRO A 97 -60.97 -18.81 -25.98
N PRO A 98 -60.09 -18.88 -24.97
CA PRO A 98 -58.73 -18.32 -25.03
C PRO A 98 -57.63 -19.33 -25.44
N PRO A 99 -56.50 -18.84 -26.00
CA PRO A 99 -55.20 -19.49 -25.86
C PRO A 99 -54.14 -18.56 -25.22
N ALA A 100 -52.98 -19.12 -24.86
CA ALA A 100 -51.85 -18.39 -24.31
C ALA A 100 -50.53 -18.70 -25.04
N ALA A 101 -49.56 -17.78 -24.89
CA ALA A 101 -48.12 -17.91 -25.16
C ALA A 101 -47.55 -17.81 -26.60
N SER A 102 -46.44 -17.04 -26.67
CA SER A 102 -45.24 -17.19 -27.53
C SER A 102 -45.11 -16.46 -28.89
N ALA A 103 -43.85 -16.05 -29.15
CA ALA A 103 -43.15 -15.85 -30.44
C ALA A 103 -43.37 -14.60 -31.35
N SER A 104 -42.43 -13.65 -31.23
CA SER A 104 -41.46 -13.20 -32.27
C SER A 104 -41.86 -12.52 -33.61
N SER A 105 -41.08 -11.49 -33.97
CA SER A 105 -40.87 -10.90 -35.32
C SER A 105 -42.05 -10.10 -35.94
N THR A 106 -41.92 -9.23 -36.97
CA THR A 106 -40.87 -9.08 -38.01
C THR A 106 -40.64 -7.62 -38.48
N SER A 107 -39.48 -7.39 -39.11
CA SER A 107 -38.93 -6.21 -39.79
C SER A 107 -39.64 -5.69 -41.06
N LEU A 108 -39.35 -4.44 -41.46
CA LEU A 108 -39.26 -3.85 -42.83
C LEU A 108 -38.50 -2.49 -42.71
N ALA A 109 -37.73 -1.92 -43.65
CA ALA A 109 -37.08 -2.38 -44.90
C ALA A 109 -35.87 -1.45 -45.23
N MET A 110 -34.98 -1.84 -46.15
CA MET A 110 -33.81 -1.03 -46.59
C MET A 110 -34.01 -0.31 -47.93
N ASN A 111 -33.29 0.80 -48.16
CA ASN A 111 -32.70 1.14 -49.47
C ASN A 111 -31.42 2.01 -49.26
N PRO A 112 -30.35 1.90 -50.09
CA PRO A 112 -29.03 2.45 -49.74
C PRO A 112 -28.59 3.68 -50.56
N ASN A 113 -27.75 4.55 -49.98
CA ASN A 113 -26.63 5.16 -50.72
C ASN A 113 -25.52 5.80 -49.86
N SER A 114 -24.31 5.85 -50.45
CA SER A 114 -23.21 6.83 -50.28
C SER A 114 -22.65 7.25 -48.90
N GLN A 115 -21.35 6.91 -48.72
CA GLN A 115 -20.25 7.68 -48.08
C GLN A 115 -20.16 7.84 -46.53
N PRO A 116 -18.98 7.56 -45.93
CA PRO A 116 -18.67 7.86 -44.53
C PRO A 116 -17.89 9.18 -44.33
N LEU A 117 -18.30 9.97 -43.34
CA LEU A 117 -17.56 11.09 -42.73
C LEU A 117 -17.54 10.86 -41.21
N GLY A 118 -16.51 11.17 -40.43
CA GLY A 118 -15.14 11.59 -40.76
C GLY A 118 -14.34 11.72 -39.44
N ARG A 119 -13.08 11.27 -39.40
CA ARG A 119 -12.25 11.25 -38.16
C ARG A 119 -11.36 12.50 -38.10
N PRO A 120 -11.22 13.20 -36.94
CA PRO A 120 -10.36 14.37 -36.84
C PRO A 120 -8.86 14.02 -37.03
N PRO A 121 -8.05 14.94 -37.58
CA PRO A 121 -6.73 14.62 -38.12
C PRO A 121 -5.60 14.60 -37.07
N SER A 122 -4.65 13.68 -37.24
CA SER A 122 -3.34 13.72 -36.61
C SER A 122 -2.30 14.29 -37.58
N TYR A 123 -1.47 15.24 -37.13
CA TYR A 123 -0.40 15.83 -37.94
C TYR A 123 0.66 14.79 -38.35
N GLN A 124 1.11 14.85 -39.60
CA GLN A 124 2.29 14.13 -40.09
C GLN A 124 3.35 15.12 -40.59
N TYR A 125 4.62 14.81 -40.32
CA TYR A 125 5.75 15.53 -40.89
C TYR A 125 5.96 15.13 -42.35
N ALA A 126 6.21 16.10 -43.22
CA ALA A 126 6.56 15.85 -44.61
C ALA A 126 8.05 15.48 -44.74
N ASN A 127 8.37 14.59 -45.68
CA ASN A 127 9.73 14.43 -46.20
C ASN A 127 9.65 14.19 -47.71
N GLN A 128 10.40 14.95 -48.50
CA GLN A 128 10.40 14.85 -49.96
C GLN A 128 11.53 13.92 -50.43
N GLY A 129 11.25 13.10 -51.43
CA GLY A 129 12.24 12.20 -52.04
C GLY A 129 13.08 12.89 -53.12
N GLY A 130 14.35 12.49 -53.23
CA GLY A 130 15.23 12.78 -54.35
C GLY A 130 15.85 11.48 -54.86
N ASN A 131 15.75 11.22 -56.17
CA ASN A 131 16.10 9.95 -56.79
C ASN A 131 17.45 10.06 -57.52
N LEU A 132 18.26 8.98 -57.58
CA LEU A 132 19.22 8.65 -58.65
C LEU A 132 19.87 7.26 -58.42
N GLY A 133 20.46 6.67 -59.47
CA GLY A 133 20.62 5.21 -59.61
C GLY A 133 22.00 4.58 -59.30
N ALA A 134 22.02 3.25 -59.49
CA ALA A 134 23.11 2.27 -59.30
C ALA A 134 24.17 2.31 -60.44
N PRO A 135 25.22 1.43 -60.53
CA PRO A 135 25.47 0.19 -59.76
C PRO A 135 26.94 -0.10 -59.34
N GLY A 136 27.16 -1.22 -58.61
CA GLY A 136 28.49 -1.83 -58.46
C GLY A 136 28.62 -2.86 -57.33
N HIS A 137 28.76 -4.14 -57.67
CA HIS A 137 29.29 -5.19 -56.78
C HIS A 137 30.77 -5.44 -57.16
N PRO A 138 31.65 -5.80 -56.21
CA PRO A 138 31.84 -7.24 -55.97
C PRO A 138 32.13 -7.67 -54.51
N ASN A 139 31.90 -8.97 -54.32
CA ASN A 139 32.31 -9.87 -53.23
C ASN A 139 33.75 -9.70 -52.70
N GLN A 140 33.94 -9.70 -51.36
CA GLN A 140 34.89 -10.57 -50.59
C GLN A 140 35.00 -10.20 -49.09
N GLY A 141 35.31 -11.21 -48.26
CA GLY A 141 36.13 -11.05 -47.04
C GLY A 141 35.44 -10.78 -45.68
N ARG A 142 35.45 -11.77 -44.78
CA ARG A 142 35.54 -11.52 -43.32
C ARG A 142 36.95 -11.02 -42.98
N PRO A 143 37.11 -10.21 -41.92
CA PRO A 143 37.92 -10.72 -40.81
C PRO A 143 37.34 -10.43 -39.41
N SER A 144 37.76 -11.24 -38.44
CA SER A 144 37.44 -11.14 -37.01
C SER A 144 38.66 -10.73 -36.19
N SER A 145 38.49 -9.89 -35.15
CA SER A 145 39.52 -9.56 -34.15
C SER A 145 38.92 -8.86 -32.91
N PRO A 146 39.61 -8.79 -31.75
CA PRO A 146 39.13 -9.58 -30.59
C PRO A 146 38.87 -8.79 -29.29
N MET A 147 38.37 -9.51 -28.28
CA MET A 147 38.20 -9.06 -26.89
C MET A 147 39.52 -9.21 -26.07
N PRO A 148 39.78 -8.34 -25.08
CA PRO A 148 40.94 -8.45 -24.18
C PRO A 148 40.71 -9.43 -22.99
N PRO A 149 41.78 -10.01 -22.41
CA PRO A 149 41.69 -10.98 -21.31
C PRO A 149 41.72 -10.34 -19.89
N PRO A 150 41.30 -11.09 -18.85
CA PRO A 150 41.39 -10.64 -17.45
C PRO A 150 42.80 -10.84 -16.85
N ILE A 151 43.14 -10.04 -15.82
CA ILE A 151 44.38 -10.15 -15.04
C ILE A 151 44.08 -10.80 -13.68
N ASN A 152 44.97 -11.68 -13.23
CA ASN A 152 44.94 -12.35 -11.93
C ASN A 152 46.35 -12.31 -11.31
N THR A 153 46.48 -12.03 -10.01
CA THR A 153 47.76 -11.90 -9.30
C THR A 153 47.66 -12.29 -7.83
N GLY A 154 48.59 -13.11 -7.34
CA GLY A 154 48.74 -13.43 -5.91
C GLY A 154 50.12 -14.00 -5.56
N GLY A 155 50.62 -13.66 -4.36
CA GLY A 155 51.90 -14.11 -3.80
C GLY A 155 53.16 -13.34 -4.27
N GLY A 156 54.21 -13.15 -3.46
CA GLY A 156 54.33 -13.40 -2.01
C GLY A 156 55.76 -13.30 -1.43
N HIS A 157 55.85 -13.02 -0.12
CA HIS A 157 56.97 -13.23 0.84
C HIS A 157 58.21 -12.30 0.88
N GLY A 158 58.65 -11.97 2.11
CA GLY A 158 59.94 -11.32 2.46
C GLY A 158 59.94 -10.60 3.84
N TYR A 159 60.69 -11.10 4.84
CA TYR A 159 60.84 -10.63 6.25
C TYR A 159 62.22 -11.12 6.78
N PRO A 160 62.70 -10.92 8.06
CA PRO A 160 62.26 -10.13 9.22
C PRO A 160 63.36 -9.07 9.58
N PRO A 161 63.94 -8.88 10.80
CA PRO A 161 63.48 -8.93 12.22
C PRO A 161 63.89 -7.69 13.10
N GLN A 162 63.26 -7.50 14.29
CA GLN A 162 63.89 -7.60 15.65
C GLN A 162 63.05 -6.98 16.83
N HIS A 163 62.68 -7.86 17.77
CA HIS A 163 62.47 -7.74 19.25
C HIS A 163 61.89 -6.51 19.99
N GLN A 164 60.64 -6.66 20.51
CA GLN A 164 60.21 -6.83 21.95
C GLN A 164 60.62 -5.84 23.10
N PRO A 165 59.99 -5.86 24.32
CA PRO A 165 58.82 -6.60 24.86
C PRO A 165 57.82 -5.81 25.78
N GLN A 166 56.93 -6.57 26.46
CA GLN A 166 56.27 -6.39 27.81
C GLN A 166 54.76 -6.09 27.94
N LEU A 167 54.17 -6.56 29.07
CA LEU A 167 52.74 -6.86 29.27
C LEU A 167 52.38 -7.07 30.77
N TYR A 168 51.28 -6.46 31.26
CA TYR A 168 50.51 -6.73 32.51
C TYR A 168 49.12 -6.04 32.39
N GLY A 169 47.99 -6.46 32.99
CA GLY A 169 47.64 -7.61 33.84
C GLY A 169 46.10 -7.79 33.95
N GLN A 170 45.62 -8.83 34.64
CA GLN A 170 44.19 -9.25 34.74
C GLN A 170 43.54 -8.82 36.10
N PRO A 171 42.22 -9.03 36.42
CA PRO A 171 41.53 -10.34 36.50
C PRO A 171 40.01 -10.35 36.19
N ALA A 172 39.34 -11.50 36.41
CA ALA A 172 37.88 -11.70 36.38
C ALA A 172 37.38 -12.60 37.56
N PRO A 173 36.10 -12.48 37.99
CA PRO A 173 35.51 -13.23 39.13
C PRO A 173 34.80 -14.56 38.72
N PRO A 174 34.38 -15.43 39.67
CA PRO A 174 34.69 -16.86 39.56
C PRO A 174 33.49 -17.84 39.47
N GLY A 175 33.79 -19.13 39.23
CA GLY A 175 32.85 -20.26 39.28
C GLY A 175 33.20 -21.30 40.35
N TYR A 176 32.28 -22.24 40.60
CA TYR A 176 32.40 -23.35 41.57
C TYR A 176 32.12 -24.72 40.89
N PRO A 177 32.53 -25.86 41.50
CA PRO A 177 33.11 -26.98 40.72
C PRO A 177 32.25 -28.26 40.57
N MET A 178 32.70 -29.13 39.66
CA MET A 178 32.26 -30.52 39.47
C MET A 178 32.93 -31.50 40.46
N GLY A 179 32.27 -32.65 40.70
CA GLY A 179 32.79 -33.79 41.49
C GLY A 179 32.49 -35.14 40.83
N GLN A 180 33.20 -36.21 41.25
CA GLN A 180 33.24 -37.54 40.61
C GLN A 180 33.44 -38.65 41.68
N PRO A 181 33.32 -39.98 41.39
CA PRO A 181 32.07 -40.73 41.21
C PRO A 181 31.94 -42.04 42.06
N HIS A 182 30.91 -42.87 41.77
CA HIS A 182 30.75 -44.33 42.08
C HIS A 182 30.38 -44.77 43.53
N PRO A 183 29.90 -46.03 43.77
CA PRO A 183 29.21 -47.02 42.89
C PRO A 183 27.98 -47.77 43.50
N GLY A 184 27.27 -48.62 42.71
CA GLY A 184 26.29 -49.64 43.15
C GLY A 184 25.25 -50.01 42.05
N GLN A 185 25.23 -51.22 41.46
CA GLN A 185 24.44 -52.44 41.83
C GLN A 185 22.92 -52.20 42.06
N ALA A 186 21.96 -52.95 41.48
CA ALA A 186 21.90 -54.05 40.48
C ALA A 186 20.41 -54.21 40.01
N GLY A 187 19.95 -55.06 39.06
CA GLY A 187 20.54 -56.05 38.14
C GLY A 187 19.45 -57.01 37.55
N TYR A 188 19.78 -57.81 36.51
CA TYR A 188 18.95 -58.81 35.79
C TYR A 188 17.78 -58.27 34.91
N GLY A 189 17.39 -58.87 33.77
CA GLY A 189 17.90 -60.06 33.07
C GLY A 189 17.34 -60.28 31.63
N TYR A 190 17.67 -61.42 31.00
CA TYR A 190 17.28 -61.94 29.66
C TYR A 190 15.77 -61.82 29.30
N GLY A 191 15.28 -61.88 28.04
CA GLY A 191 15.85 -62.41 26.78
C GLY A 191 14.98 -62.09 25.51
N PRO A 192 15.14 -62.77 24.36
CA PRO A 192 14.94 -62.13 23.02
C PRO A 192 13.74 -62.59 22.14
N GLN A 193 13.65 -61.97 20.94
CA GLN A 193 12.78 -62.23 19.76
C GLN A 193 11.35 -61.61 19.83
N ALA A 194 10.74 -61.10 18.75
CA ALA A 194 11.04 -61.15 17.31
C ALA A 194 10.73 -59.81 16.59
N VAL A 195 11.04 -59.71 15.28
CA VAL A 195 10.84 -58.50 14.45
C VAL A 195 9.96 -58.78 13.23
N HIS A 196 8.88 -58.01 13.07
CA HIS A 196 8.32 -57.63 11.76
C HIS A 196 7.64 -56.26 11.87
N PRO A 197 7.65 -55.43 10.81
CA PRO A 197 7.26 -54.02 10.92
C PRO A 197 5.76 -53.81 10.74
N TYR A 198 5.18 -52.88 11.50
CA TYR A 198 3.90 -52.26 11.15
C TYR A 198 4.02 -50.74 11.10
N ASN A 199 3.45 -50.20 10.02
CA ASN A 199 3.33 -48.77 9.74
C ASN A 199 2.58 -48.08 10.89
N ASN A 200 3.10 -46.97 11.42
CA ASN A 200 2.37 -46.15 12.38
C ASN A 200 2.68 -44.67 12.19
N GLY A 201 1.68 -43.90 11.77
CA GLY A 201 1.79 -42.46 11.59
C GLY A 201 1.93 -41.76 12.94
N ARG A 202 3.00 -40.97 13.12
CA ARG A 202 3.17 -40.17 14.33
C ARG A 202 2.28 -38.93 14.28
N HIS A 203 1.16 -38.97 14.99
CA HIS A 203 0.66 -37.75 15.61
C HIS A 203 1.76 -37.20 16.52
N GLU A 204 2.22 -35.97 16.29
CA GLU A 204 3.05 -35.28 17.27
C GLU A 204 2.18 -34.91 18.47
N VAL A 205 2.54 -35.46 19.63
CA VAL A 205 1.87 -35.18 20.90
C VAL A 205 2.12 -33.72 21.27
N GLN A 206 1.04 -33.02 21.62
CA GLN A 206 1.04 -31.58 21.88
C GLN A 206 1.91 -31.22 23.11
N GLY A 207 3.19 -30.94 22.88
CA GLY A 207 4.13 -30.51 23.91
C GLY A 207 3.84 -29.08 24.35
N ASP A 208 3.21 -28.93 25.52
CA ASP A 208 2.68 -27.65 26.02
C ASP A 208 3.78 -26.68 26.52
N ASN A 209 4.59 -26.19 25.59
CA ASN A 209 5.55 -25.09 25.81
C ASN A 209 4.81 -23.74 25.77
N SER A 210 3.92 -23.51 26.73
CA SER A 210 3.13 -22.27 26.87
C SER A 210 3.98 -21.07 27.31
N ARG A 211 4.87 -20.61 26.42
CA ARG A 211 5.42 -19.25 26.48
C ARG A 211 4.29 -18.28 26.15
N SER A 212 4.06 -17.31 27.04
CA SER A 212 3.12 -16.20 26.84
C SER A 212 3.31 -15.58 25.45
N LYS A 213 2.23 -15.52 24.64
CA LYS A 213 2.22 -14.84 23.34
C LYS A 213 2.07 -13.32 23.51
N ALA A 214 2.93 -12.72 24.32
CA ALA A 214 3.11 -11.28 24.35
C ALA A 214 3.67 -10.83 22.99
N GLN A 215 2.94 -9.98 22.27
CA GLN A 215 3.35 -9.54 20.93
C GLN A 215 2.96 -8.08 20.70
N LEU A 216 3.96 -7.26 20.35
CA LEU A 216 3.74 -5.89 19.90
C LEU A 216 3.47 -5.89 18.39
N ILE A 217 2.27 -5.45 18.01
CA ILE A 217 1.78 -5.33 16.64
C ILE A 217 1.73 -3.84 16.31
N VAL A 218 2.21 -3.43 15.15
CA VAL A 218 2.20 -2.03 14.71
C VAL A 218 1.62 -1.93 13.30
N GLY A 219 0.47 -1.27 13.18
CA GLY A 219 -0.15 -0.90 11.92
C GLY A 219 0.38 0.46 11.46
N ILE A 220 0.91 0.53 10.25
CA ILE A 220 1.48 1.73 9.65
C ILE A 220 0.67 2.04 8.40
N ASP A 221 -0.07 3.14 8.45
CA ASP A 221 -0.71 3.67 7.25
C ASP A 221 0.23 4.70 6.62
N PHE A 222 0.92 4.31 5.54
CA PHE A 222 1.87 5.16 4.82
C PHE A 222 1.15 5.85 3.65
N GLY A 223 0.11 6.63 3.88
CA GLY A 223 -0.70 7.24 2.80
C GLY A 223 0.04 8.33 1.99
N THR A 224 -0.37 8.57 0.75
CA THR A 224 0.29 9.51 -0.20
C THR A 224 0.36 10.97 0.28
N THR A 225 -0.64 11.44 1.03
CA THR A 225 -0.73 12.82 1.54
C THR A 225 -0.57 12.91 3.05
N PHE A 226 -1.01 11.89 3.77
CA PHE A 226 -0.93 11.78 5.22
C PHE A 226 -0.65 10.32 5.63
N SER A 227 0.21 10.13 6.63
CA SER A 227 0.51 8.84 7.24
C SER A 227 0.10 8.81 8.71
N GLY A 228 -0.15 7.62 9.27
CA GLY A 228 -0.43 7.42 10.69
C GLY A 228 0.14 6.09 11.20
N VAL A 229 0.27 5.95 12.51
CA VAL A 229 0.71 4.71 13.15
C VAL A 229 -0.19 4.37 14.33
N ALA A 230 -0.68 3.14 14.35
CA ALA A 230 -1.41 2.55 15.47
C ALA A 230 -0.69 1.28 15.92
N PHE A 231 -0.95 0.83 17.14
CA PHE A 231 -0.31 -0.36 17.68
C PHE A 231 -1.25 -1.12 18.61
N ALA A 232 -0.91 -2.38 18.87
CA ALA A 232 -1.48 -3.14 19.96
C ALA A 232 -0.39 -3.94 20.69
N PHE A 233 -0.51 -4.00 22.01
CA PHE A 233 0.17 -5.03 22.79
C PHE A 233 -0.83 -6.17 22.99
N ALA A 234 -0.66 -7.24 22.21
CA ALA A 234 -1.45 -8.47 22.30
C ALA A 234 -0.85 -9.42 23.33
N THR A 235 -1.73 -10.14 24.03
CA THR A 235 -1.43 -11.18 25.02
C THR A 235 -2.42 -12.33 24.84
N ASN A 236 -2.26 -13.42 25.61
CA ASN A 236 -3.18 -14.56 25.57
C ASN A 236 -4.65 -14.21 25.95
N THR A 237 -4.91 -13.06 26.58
CA THR A 237 -6.23 -12.69 27.16
C THR A 237 -6.76 -11.32 26.74
N GLU A 238 -5.90 -10.42 26.29
CA GLU A 238 -6.25 -9.03 25.91
C GLU A 238 -5.35 -8.55 24.78
N ALA A 239 -5.91 -7.79 23.82
CA ALA A 239 -5.15 -7.00 22.86
C ALA A 239 -5.54 -5.52 23.00
N LYS A 240 -4.69 -4.76 23.72
CA LYS A 240 -4.93 -3.32 23.92
C LYS A 240 -4.42 -2.53 22.71
N GLU A 241 -5.34 -2.05 21.89
CA GLU A 241 -5.09 -1.14 20.77
C GLU A 241 -4.98 0.32 21.23
N ASP A 242 -4.10 1.07 20.56
CA ASP A 242 -3.94 2.52 20.71
C ASP A 242 -3.40 3.15 19.40
N ILE A 243 -3.43 4.48 19.29
CA ILE A 243 -3.01 5.23 18.10
C ILE A 243 -2.08 6.39 18.46
N ILE A 244 -0.98 6.54 17.71
CA ILE A 244 -0.03 7.63 17.93
C ILE A 244 -0.65 8.95 17.47
N VAL A 245 -0.96 9.81 18.44
CA VAL A 245 -1.50 11.16 18.20
C VAL A 245 -0.52 12.29 18.54
N GLU A 246 0.52 12.01 19.32
CA GLU A 246 1.60 12.96 19.61
C GLU A 246 2.76 12.77 18.63
N TRP A 247 3.22 13.87 18.01
CA TRP A 247 4.27 13.84 17.00
C TRP A 247 5.29 14.95 17.20
N PRO A 248 6.59 14.73 16.89
CA PRO A 248 7.60 15.79 16.88
C PRO A 248 7.16 16.99 16.03
N GLY A 249 7.45 18.21 16.50
CA GLY A 249 7.06 19.45 15.81
C GLY A 249 5.57 19.84 15.86
N ALA A 250 4.64 18.94 16.23
CA ALA A 250 3.21 19.23 16.26
C ALA A 250 2.76 20.17 17.41
N GLY A 251 3.67 20.52 18.32
CA GLY A 251 3.37 21.35 19.49
C GLY A 251 2.39 20.65 20.43
N THR A 252 1.31 21.33 20.80
CA THR A 252 0.22 20.78 21.62
C THR A 252 -0.91 20.14 20.80
N GLN A 253 -0.79 20.07 19.47
CA GLN A 253 -1.84 19.49 18.61
C GLN A 253 -1.71 17.96 18.53
N THR A 254 -2.71 17.24 19.01
CA THR A 254 -2.85 15.79 18.80
C THR A 254 -3.48 15.51 17.43
N LYS A 255 -2.87 14.61 16.64
CA LYS A 255 -3.35 14.22 15.30
C LYS A 255 -3.11 12.73 15.02
N GLN A 256 -4.16 11.99 14.69
CA GLN A 256 -4.08 10.57 14.31
C GLN A 256 -3.24 10.31 13.05
N LYS A 257 -3.06 11.34 12.20
CA LYS A 257 -2.25 11.32 10.98
C LYS A 257 -1.45 12.62 10.81
N ILE A 258 -0.29 12.50 10.20
CA ILE A 258 0.64 13.60 9.90
C ILE A 258 0.95 13.68 8.39
N PRO A 259 1.34 14.84 7.84
CA PRO A 259 1.59 14.98 6.41
C PRO A 259 2.71 14.08 5.89
N THR A 260 2.52 13.47 4.73
CA THR A 260 3.54 12.67 4.03
C THR A 260 4.43 13.58 3.18
N VAL A 261 5.26 14.38 3.86
CA VAL A 261 6.14 15.38 3.25
C VAL A 261 7.55 15.34 3.84
N LEU A 262 8.53 15.70 3.02
CA LEU A 262 9.92 15.89 3.39
C LEU A 262 10.43 17.25 2.91
N TYR A 263 11.46 17.76 3.58
CA TYR A 263 12.18 18.96 3.20
C TYR A 263 13.68 18.66 3.17
N TYR A 264 14.27 18.79 1.99
CA TYR A 264 15.70 18.55 1.75
C TYR A 264 16.45 19.86 1.57
N ASP A 265 17.67 19.95 2.09
CA ASP A 265 18.58 21.04 1.77
C ASP A 265 19.36 20.79 0.45
N GLN A 266 20.20 21.76 0.08
CA GLN A 266 21.12 21.68 -1.07
C GLN A 266 22.16 20.54 -0.97
N HIS A 267 22.26 19.84 0.17
CA HIS A 267 23.14 18.71 0.44
C HIS A 267 22.37 17.38 0.49
N GLN A 268 21.10 17.37 0.08
CA GLN A 268 20.18 16.24 0.12
C GLN A 268 19.93 15.65 1.52
N GLN A 269 20.08 16.48 2.57
CA GLN A 269 19.82 16.11 3.96
C GLN A 269 18.41 16.55 4.38
N VAL A 270 17.72 15.70 5.17
CA VAL A 270 16.35 15.97 5.63
C VAL A 270 16.35 16.98 6.78
N VAL A 271 16.07 18.25 6.45
CA VAL A 271 15.95 19.40 7.37
C VAL A 271 14.50 19.67 7.83
N GLY A 272 13.56 18.80 7.46
CA GLY A 272 12.20 18.80 7.98
C GLY A 272 11.37 17.65 7.43
N TRP A 273 10.35 17.22 8.16
CA TRP A 273 9.48 16.11 7.78
C TRP A 273 8.12 16.21 8.47
N GLY A 274 7.04 15.84 7.78
CA GLY A 274 5.69 15.82 8.38
C GLY A 274 5.30 17.14 9.07
N PRO A 275 5.07 17.15 10.41
CA PRO A 275 4.82 18.37 11.18
C PRO A 275 6.08 19.06 11.70
N ASP A 276 7.25 18.42 11.65
CA ASP A 276 8.52 18.92 12.19
C ASP A 276 9.31 19.67 11.12
N ILE A 277 9.03 20.98 11.04
CA ILE A 277 9.37 21.83 9.88
C ILE A 277 10.03 23.16 10.27
N ALA A 278 10.41 23.34 11.54
CA ALA A 278 11.01 24.59 12.04
C ALA A 278 12.39 24.89 11.42
N GLU A 279 13.18 23.85 11.13
CA GLU A 279 14.46 24.00 10.41
C GLU A 279 14.26 24.17 8.90
N ALA A 280 13.16 23.68 8.33
CA ALA A 280 12.85 23.79 6.90
C ALA A 280 12.20 25.13 6.49
N LEU A 281 11.32 25.71 7.31
CA LEU A 281 10.49 26.88 6.94
C LEU A 281 10.99 28.21 7.53
N ALA A 282 10.89 29.28 6.76
CA ALA A 282 11.00 30.65 7.23
C ALA A 282 9.72 31.08 7.99
N PRO A 283 9.75 32.18 8.79
CA PRO A 283 8.56 32.69 9.50
C PRO A 283 7.35 33.03 8.64
N THR A 284 7.52 33.10 7.31
CA THR A 284 6.44 33.26 6.32
C THR A 284 5.66 31.97 6.03
N GLY A 285 6.07 30.82 6.58
CA GLY A 285 5.51 29.50 6.26
C GLY A 285 6.02 28.90 4.93
N TYR A 286 7.09 29.44 4.35
CA TYR A 286 7.68 28.96 3.09
C TYR A 286 9.05 28.32 3.31
N PRO A 287 9.48 27.36 2.48
CA PRO A 287 10.82 26.78 2.57
C PRO A 287 11.91 27.87 2.56
N LYS A 288 12.95 27.68 3.39
CA LYS A 288 14.13 28.55 3.39
C LYS A 288 14.86 28.47 2.04
N PRO A 289 15.62 29.49 1.64
CA PRO A 289 16.42 29.44 0.40
C PRO A 289 17.32 28.19 0.38
N GLY A 290 17.28 27.42 -0.71
CA GLY A 290 18.00 26.15 -0.83
C GLY A 290 17.28 24.93 -0.24
N VAL A 291 16.07 25.07 0.30
CA VAL A 291 15.25 23.94 0.80
C VAL A 291 14.18 23.53 -0.21
N GLN A 292 14.22 22.29 -0.68
CA GLN A 292 13.21 21.67 -1.54
C GLN A 292 12.16 20.92 -0.69
N LYS A 293 10.89 21.33 -0.77
CA LYS A 293 9.76 20.49 -0.31
C LYS A 293 9.55 19.34 -1.29
N VAL A 294 9.35 18.14 -0.79
CA VAL A 294 8.99 16.94 -1.55
C VAL A 294 7.71 16.33 -0.97
N GLU A 295 6.76 16.00 -1.84
CA GLU A 295 5.46 15.44 -1.47
C GLU A 295 4.95 14.49 -2.57
N TRP A 296 3.97 13.66 -2.22
CA TRP A 296 3.32 12.66 -3.10
C TRP A 296 4.26 11.58 -3.68
N PHE A 297 5.50 11.49 -3.17
CA PHE A 297 6.53 10.54 -3.59
C PHE A 297 6.12 9.07 -3.46
N LYS A 298 5.11 8.70 -2.64
CA LYS A 298 4.53 7.34 -2.65
C LYS A 298 4.08 6.92 -4.06
N LEU A 299 3.52 7.83 -4.85
CA LEU A 299 3.10 7.53 -6.23
C LEU A 299 4.27 7.20 -7.16
N GLN A 300 5.50 7.60 -6.81
CA GLN A 300 6.68 7.36 -7.65
C GLN A 300 7.18 5.91 -7.52
N LEU A 301 6.96 5.25 -6.37
CA LEU A 301 7.20 3.81 -6.14
C LEU A 301 6.45 2.89 -7.12
N MET A 302 5.53 3.44 -7.92
CA MET A 302 4.66 2.72 -8.85
C MET A 302 4.86 3.10 -10.31
N LEU A 303 5.84 3.94 -10.65
CA LEU A 303 6.09 4.34 -12.05
C LEU A 303 6.65 3.17 -12.88
N SER A 304 7.36 2.24 -12.25
CA SER A 304 7.87 1.02 -12.88
C SER A 304 6.74 0.04 -13.20
N GLY A 305 6.44 -0.14 -14.49
CA GLY A 305 5.53 -1.16 -14.98
C GLY A 305 4.04 -0.92 -14.68
N ASN A 306 3.61 0.34 -14.61
CA ASN A 306 2.21 0.73 -14.42
C ASN A 306 1.74 1.79 -15.43
N THR A 307 0.49 1.70 -15.86
CA THR A 307 -0.18 2.66 -16.76
C THR A 307 -1.16 3.60 -16.04
N TYR A 308 -1.53 3.32 -14.79
CA TYR A 308 -2.51 4.12 -14.02
C TYR A 308 -1.94 5.42 -13.42
N ILE A 309 -0.66 5.75 -13.65
CA ILE A 309 -0.02 6.98 -13.14
C ILE A 309 0.60 7.72 -14.32
N ASP A 310 0.20 8.98 -14.52
CA ASP A 310 0.86 9.89 -15.46
C ASP A 310 2.09 10.55 -14.80
N PRO A 311 3.33 10.20 -15.21
CA PRO A 311 4.56 10.70 -14.57
C PRO A 311 4.72 12.22 -14.68
N ILE A 312 4.10 12.85 -15.69
CA ILE A 312 4.28 14.26 -16.04
C ILE A 312 3.74 15.20 -14.94
N ASN A 313 2.92 14.69 -14.02
CA ASN A 313 2.23 15.48 -13.01
C ASN A 313 2.82 15.38 -11.59
N LEU A 314 3.86 14.59 -11.38
CA LEU A 314 4.44 14.38 -10.05
C LEU A 314 5.57 15.38 -9.75
N PRO A 315 5.73 15.85 -8.50
CA PRO A 315 6.87 16.70 -8.12
C PRO A 315 8.21 15.97 -8.35
N PRO A 316 9.25 16.65 -8.87
CA PRO A 316 10.54 16.02 -9.08
C PRO A 316 11.19 15.61 -7.75
N LEU A 317 11.85 14.46 -7.76
CA LEU A 317 12.67 13.98 -6.64
C LEU A 317 13.89 14.91 -6.42
N PRO A 318 14.52 14.88 -5.23
CA PRO A 318 15.79 15.58 -5.02
C PRO A 318 16.90 15.01 -5.92
N PRO A 319 17.81 15.84 -6.48
CA PRO A 319 18.90 15.39 -7.32
C PRO A 319 19.74 14.27 -6.69
N GLY A 320 19.75 13.10 -7.33
CA GLY A 320 20.53 11.94 -6.90
C GLY A 320 19.84 10.99 -5.92
N LYS A 321 18.55 11.18 -5.61
CA LYS A 321 17.73 10.24 -4.83
C LYS A 321 16.69 9.54 -5.72
N SER A 322 16.51 8.24 -5.50
CA SER A 322 15.39 7.46 -6.07
C SER A 322 14.09 7.66 -5.27
N GLU A 323 12.98 7.20 -5.84
CA GLU A 323 11.69 7.08 -5.17
C GLU A 323 11.76 6.21 -3.92
N ILE A 324 12.62 5.18 -3.93
CA ILE A 324 12.87 4.29 -2.78
C ILE A 324 13.63 5.05 -1.68
N ASP A 325 14.66 5.84 -2.04
CA ASP A 325 15.42 6.65 -1.06
C ASP A 325 14.54 7.68 -0.35
N VAL A 326 13.67 8.38 -1.09
CA VAL A 326 12.75 9.39 -0.51
C VAL A 326 11.68 8.72 0.36
N ALA A 327 11.16 7.56 -0.05
CA ALA A 327 10.27 6.77 0.79
C ALA A 327 10.98 6.26 2.07
N ALA A 328 12.22 5.81 1.95
CA ALA A 328 13.04 5.33 3.07
C ALA A 328 13.37 6.45 4.07
N ASP A 329 13.74 7.64 3.59
CA ASP A 329 13.98 8.82 4.45
C ASP A 329 12.74 9.17 5.29
N TYR A 330 11.55 9.16 4.68
CA TYR A 330 10.30 9.43 5.38
C TYR A 330 9.95 8.32 6.38
N LEU A 331 10.02 7.07 5.94
CA LEU A 331 9.77 5.90 6.78
C LEU A 331 10.76 5.82 7.95
N PHE A 332 12.01 6.24 7.78
CA PHE A 332 13.02 6.33 8.83
C PHE A 332 12.64 7.36 9.89
N LYS A 333 12.25 8.59 9.49
CA LYS A 333 11.77 9.63 10.43
C LYS A 333 10.49 9.20 11.15
N LEU A 334 9.54 8.59 10.43
CA LEU A 334 8.31 8.02 11.00
C LEU A 334 8.63 6.95 12.04
N ARG A 335 9.58 6.04 11.74
CA ARG A 335 10.09 5.02 12.66
C ARG A 335 10.74 5.61 13.89
N GLN A 336 11.54 6.67 13.76
CA GLN A 336 12.14 7.36 14.90
C GLN A 336 11.06 7.93 15.85
N ALA A 337 10.08 8.65 15.30
CA ALA A 337 8.97 9.19 16.09
C ALA A 337 8.14 8.08 16.76
N MET A 338 7.79 7.04 16.00
CA MET A 338 7.08 5.85 16.50
C MET A 338 7.80 5.20 17.68
N ARG A 339 9.10 4.87 17.53
CA ARG A 339 9.92 4.27 18.60
C ARG A 339 9.92 5.14 19.85
N ASN A 340 10.11 6.45 19.68
CA ASN A 340 10.13 7.40 20.79
C ASN A 340 8.79 7.45 21.53
N GLN A 341 7.65 7.35 20.84
CA GLN A 341 6.33 7.32 21.49
C GLN A 341 6.05 5.97 22.15
N LEU A 342 6.31 4.84 21.47
CA LEU A 342 6.15 3.50 22.04
C LEU A 342 7.01 3.33 23.30
N GLN A 343 8.22 3.89 23.31
CA GLN A 343 9.09 3.91 24.50
C GLN A 343 8.45 4.65 25.68
N LYS A 344 7.78 5.80 25.47
CA LYS A 344 7.05 6.53 26.52
C LYS A 344 5.85 5.73 27.02
N THR A 345 5.06 5.16 26.11
CA THR A 345 3.76 4.55 26.43
C THR A 345 3.88 3.14 27.02
N LEU A 346 4.91 2.38 26.63
CA LEU A 346 5.08 0.97 27.01
C LEU A 346 6.32 0.70 27.88
N GLY A 347 7.25 1.66 28.01
CA GLY A 347 8.44 1.53 28.87
C GLY A 347 9.28 0.29 28.54
N GLU A 348 9.62 -0.50 29.56
CA GLU A 348 10.43 -1.72 29.40
C GLU A 348 9.76 -2.82 28.58
N VAL A 349 8.43 -2.79 28.38
CA VAL A 349 7.76 -3.72 27.47
C VAL A 349 8.21 -3.46 26.03
N PHE A 350 8.40 -2.19 25.65
CA PHE A 350 8.92 -1.84 24.32
C PHE A 350 10.38 -2.27 24.17
N ASN A 351 11.24 -2.02 25.15
CA ASN A 351 12.65 -2.46 25.13
C ASN A 351 12.78 -3.98 24.88
N ARG A 352 11.91 -4.78 25.49
CA ARG A 352 11.92 -6.24 25.32
C ARG A 352 11.36 -6.69 23.97
N GLU A 353 10.24 -6.13 23.52
CA GLU A 353 9.57 -6.58 22.29
C GLU A 353 10.01 -5.89 21.00
N GLU A 354 10.84 -4.84 21.04
CA GLU A 354 11.26 -4.07 19.85
C GLU A 354 11.77 -4.94 18.69
N ARG A 355 12.54 -5.98 19.01
CA ARG A 355 13.09 -6.92 18.01
C ARG A 355 12.04 -7.89 17.45
N ASN A 356 10.94 -8.06 18.16
CA ASN A 356 9.86 -9.01 17.89
C ASN A 356 8.61 -8.35 17.26
N ILE A 357 8.62 -7.02 17.04
CA ILE A 357 7.47 -6.28 16.50
C ILE A 357 7.04 -6.87 15.16
N LYS A 358 5.75 -7.19 15.04
CA LYS A 358 5.07 -7.41 13.75
C LYS A 358 4.59 -6.07 13.19
N TYR A 359 5.00 -5.74 11.98
CA TYR A 359 4.58 -4.55 11.25
C TYR A 359 3.56 -4.92 10.16
N PHE A 360 2.47 -4.15 10.09
CA PHE A 360 1.46 -4.23 9.03
C PHE A 360 1.46 -2.89 8.30
N LEU A 361 2.07 -2.83 7.11
CA LEU A 361 2.27 -1.60 6.33
C LEU A 361 1.32 -1.54 5.13
N THR A 362 0.67 -0.40 4.94
CA THR A 362 -0.41 -0.25 3.96
C THR A 362 0.09 0.10 2.55
N VAL A 363 -0.50 -0.56 1.55
CA VAL A 363 -0.32 -0.26 0.13
C VAL A 363 -1.70 -0.15 -0.55
N PRO A 364 -1.91 0.74 -1.54
CA PRO A 364 -3.16 0.78 -2.29
C PRO A 364 -3.46 -0.57 -2.99
N ALA A 365 -4.73 -0.90 -3.21
CA ALA A 365 -5.11 -2.17 -3.83
C ALA A 365 -4.66 -2.29 -5.31
N ILE A 366 -4.40 -1.16 -5.98
CA ILE A 366 -3.79 -1.11 -7.31
C ILE A 366 -2.25 -1.29 -7.32
N TRP A 367 -1.58 -1.47 -6.18
CA TRP A 367 -0.12 -1.68 -6.17
C TRP A 367 0.25 -2.94 -6.96
N ASN A 368 1.02 -2.73 -8.04
CA ASN A 368 1.67 -3.82 -8.75
C ASN A 368 2.80 -4.39 -7.87
N ASP A 369 3.27 -5.59 -8.21
CA ASP A 369 4.16 -6.33 -7.32
C ASP A 369 5.56 -5.69 -7.21
N ALA A 370 5.98 -4.96 -8.27
CA ALA A 370 7.16 -4.09 -8.23
C ALA A 370 7.02 -2.95 -7.19
N GLY A 371 5.87 -2.26 -7.15
CA GLY A 371 5.58 -1.22 -6.17
C GLY A 371 5.46 -1.74 -4.73
N LYS A 372 5.05 -3.00 -4.55
CA LYS A 372 5.12 -3.69 -3.24
C LYS A 372 6.57 -3.93 -2.82
N ALA A 373 7.42 -4.44 -3.72
CA ALA A 373 8.84 -4.61 -3.44
C ALA A 373 9.56 -3.28 -3.19
N ALA A 374 9.28 -2.22 -3.96
CA ALA A 374 9.82 -0.89 -3.73
C ALA A 374 9.42 -0.35 -2.34
N THR A 375 8.16 -0.54 -1.93
CA THR A 375 7.68 -0.22 -0.57
C THR A 375 8.42 -1.06 0.50
N ARG A 376 8.65 -2.36 0.28
CA ARG A 376 9.39 -3.22 1.22
C ARG A 376 10.88 -2.87 1.29
N ALA A 377 11.50 -2.53 0.17
CA ALA A 377 12.89 -2.05 0.10
C ALA A 377 13.05 -0.75 0.88
N ALA A 378 12.14 0.21 0.72
CA ALA A 378 12.12 1.45 1.51
C ALA A 378 11.97 1.17 3.02
N ALA A 379 11.16 0.18 3.41
CA ALA A 379 11.01 -0.24 4.82
C ALA A 379 12.27 -0.94 5.38
N ILE A 380 13.01 -1.70 4.57
CA ILE A 380 14.32 -2.28 4.92
C ILE A 380 15.35 -1.15 5.09
N GLN A 381 15.46 -0.23 4.13
CA GLN A 381 16.38 0.91 4.17
C GLN A 381 16.08 1.86 5.34
N ALA A 382 14.81 2.01 5.73
CA ALA A 382 14.38 2.72 6.94
C ALA A 382 14.64 1.95 8.26
N GLY A 383 15.11 0.70 8.19
CA GLY A 383 15.47 -0.12 9.35
C GLY A 383 14.30 -0.75 10.12
N PHE A 384 13.10 -0.83 9.53
CA PHE A 384 12.02 -1.65 10.12
C PHE A 384 12.40 -3.12 10.14
N LEU A 385 13.04 -3.57 9.06
CA LEU A 385 13.57 -4.91 8.84
C LEU A 385 15.11 -4.90 8.85
N ARG A 386 15.71 -6.09 9.03
CA ARG A 386 17.15 -6.32 8.94
C ARG A 386 17.63 -6.47 7.49
N ASP A 387 16.91 -7.28 6.72
CA ASP A 387 17.28 -7.73 5.38
C ASP A 387 16.06 -8.33 4.65
N GLU A 388 16.25 -8.79 3.40
CA GLU A 388 15.19 -9.37 2.56
C GLU A 388 14.46 -10.57 3.22
N ASN A 389 15.09 -11.30 4.13
CA ASN A 389 14.53 -12.51 4.78
C ASN A 389 13.76 -12.21 6.08
N ASP A 390 13.70 -10.95 6.53
CA ASP A 390 13.06 -10.58 7.79
C ASP A 390 11.52 -10.56 7.63
N ASN A 391 10.86 -11.62 8.09
CA ASN A 391 9.43 -11.90 7.91
C ASN A 391 8.49 -11.12 8.86
N ARG A 392 9.01 -10.11 9.56
CA ARG A 392 8.25 -9.29 10.52
C ARG A 392 7.36 -8.21 9.89
N LEU A 393 7.39 -8.05 8.56
CA LEU A 393 6.56 -7.08 7.84
C LEU A 393 5.56 -7.81 6.94
N THR A 394 4.28 -7.60 7.19
CA THR A 394 3.20 -7.92 6.26
C THR A 394 2.82 -6.64 5.51
N LEU A 395 2.73 -6.70 4.18
CA LEU A 395 2.06 -5.65 3.40
C LEU A 395 0.57 -5.97 3.35
N ILE A 396 -0.28 -5.00 3.71
CA ILE A 396 -1.75 -5.13 3.70
C ILE A 396 -2.33 -4.11 2.73
N SER A 397 -3.40 -4.44 2.00
CA SER A 397 -4.01 -3.43 1.14
C SER A 397 -4.81 -2.40 1.96
N GLU A 398 -4.77 -1.12 1.57
CA GLU A 398 -5.46 -0.02 2.27
C GLU A 398 -6.97 -0.29 2.49
N PRO A 399 -7.75 -0.74 1.48
CA PRO A 399 -9.16 -1.09 1.70
C PRO A 399 -9.39 -2.43 2.40
N GLU A 400 -8.43 -3.36 2.39
CA GLU A 400 -8.46 -4.59 3.20
C GLU A 400 -8.35 -4.25 4.68
N ALA A 401 -7.40 -3.40 5.05
CA ALA A 401 -7.30 -2.86 6.39
C ALA A 401 -8.60 -2.13 6.80
N ALA A 402 -9.17 -1.30 5.92
CA ALA A 402 -10.45 -0.65 6.19
C ALA A 402 -11.61 -1.66 6.41
N ALA A 403 -11.66 -2.77 5.67
CA ALA A 403 -12.64 -3.84 5.89
C ALA A 403 -12.48 -4.50 7.27
N MET A 404 -11.24 -4.77 7.71
CA MET A 404 -10.94 -5.30 9.05
C MET A 404 -11.50 -4.41 10.16
N PHE A 405 -11.28 -3.10 10.05
CA PHE A 405 -11.80 -2.12 11.00
C PHE A 405 -13.33 -2.07 11.03
N CYS A 406 -13.98 -2.11 9.87
CA CYS A 406 -15.44 -2.06 9.77
C CYS A 406 -16.11 -3.35 10.27
N SER A 407 -15.48 -4.51 10.08
CA SER A 407 -15.92 -5.77 10.70
C SER A 407 -15.80 -5.69 12.22
N LYS A 408 -14.61 -5.38 12.76
CA LYS A 408 -14.37 -5.32 14.21
C LYS A 408 -15.30 -4.35 14.95
N THR A 409 -15.65 -3.22 14.33
CA THR A 409 -16.52 -2.20 14.95
C THR A 409 -18.01 -2.55 14.97
N GLY A 410 -18.43 -3.71 14.45
CA GLY A 410 -19.83 -4.11 14.41
C GLY A 410 -20.70 -3.22 13.49
N LEU A 411 -20.06 -2.47 12.58
CA LEU A 411 -20.73 -1.56 11.64
C LEU A 411 -21.60 -2.30 10.62
N LEU A 412 -21.43 -3.61 10.49
CA LEU A 412 -21.92 -4.44 9.40
C LEU A 412 -22.59 -5.69 9.99
N ASN A 413 -23.92 -5.78 9.89
CA ASN A 413 -24.68 -6.99 10.23
C ASN A 413 -24.73 -7.92 9.02
N LEU A 414 -23.57 -8.50 8.68
CA LEU A 414 -23.38 -9.35 7.50
C LEU A 414 -23.65 -10.81 7.83
N LYS A 415 -24.13 -11.54 6.82
CA LYS A 415 -24.26 -13.00 6.84
C LYS A 415 -23.32 -13.63 5.82
N VAL A 416 -23.11 -14.94 5.93
CA VAL A 416 -22.43 -15.71 4.89
C VAL A 416 -23.07 -15.44 3.51
N HIS A 417 -22.23 -15.23 2.49
CA HIS A 417 -22.54 -14.80 1.12
C HIS A 417 -23.02 -13.34 0.92
N ASP A 418 -23.15 -12.54 1.99
CA ASP A 418 -23.30 -11.08 1.83
C ASP A 418 -22.00 -10.46 1.29
N ALA A 419 -22.15 -9.43 0.45
CA ALA A 419 -21.04 -8.70 -0.14
C ALA A 419 -20.92 -7.28 0.40
N VAL A 420 -19.68 -6.82 0.58
CA VAL A 420 -19.33 -5.45 0.97
C VAL A 420 -18.35 -4.88 -0.03
N LEU A 421 -18.67 -3.72 -0.59
CA LEU A 421 -17.78 -2.92 -1.43
C LEU A 421 -17.08 -1.88 -0.56
N ILE A 422 -15.74 -1.97 -0.44
CA ILE A 422 -14.93 -0.89 0.12
C ILE A 422 -14.61 0.11 -1.00
N VAL A 423 -14.71 1.40 -0.69
CA VAL A 423 -14.36 2.51 -1.59
C VAL A 423 -13.40 3.42 -0.83
N ASP A 424 -12.11 3.14 -0.91
CA ASP A 424 -11.07 3.92 -0.26
C ASP A 424 -10.72 5.14 -1.10
N CYS A 425 -11.22 6.29 -0.67
CA CYS A 425 -11.00 7.57 -1.31
C CYS A 425 -9.75 8.21 -0.70
N GLY A 426 -8.61 7.92 -1.30
CA GLY A 426 -7.30 8.26 -0.77
C GLY A 426 -6.78 9.67 -1.12
N GLY A 427 -5.51 9.87 -0.75
CA GLY A 427 -4.76 11.09 -1.07
C GLY A 427 -4.40 11.17 -2.55
N GLY A 428 -3.74 10.13 -3.08
CA GLY A 428 -3.30 10.06 -4.48
C GLY A 428 -4.13 9.12 -5.35
N THR A 429 -4.52 7.97 -4.81
CA THR A 429 -5.34 6.96 -5.49
C THR A 429 -6.76 6.93 -4.93
N VAL A 430 -7.66 6.23 -5.63
CA VAL A 430 -8.92 5.72 -5.10
C VAL A 430 -9.00 4.24 -5.43
N ASP A 431 -9.26 3.42 -4.41
CA ASP A 431 -9.09 1.97 -4.46
C ASP A 431 -10.37 1.26 -3.99
N LEU A 432 -10.86 0.34 -4.82
CA LEU A 432 -12.14 -0.33 -4.62
C LEU A 432 -11.97 -1.84 -4.67
N ILE A 433 -12.54 -2.53 -3.69
CA ILE A 433 -12.49 -3.99 -3.60
C ILE A 433 -13.77 -4.51 -2.97
N ALA A 434 -14.25 -5.65 -3.48
CA ALA A 434 -15.47 -6.28 -3.00
C ALA A 434 -15.14 -7.60 -2.29
N TYR A 435 -15.66 -7.73 -1.07
CA TYR A 435 -15.51 -8.91 -0.23
C TYR A 435 -16.85 -9.62 -0.09
N GLU A 436 -16.83 -10.95 -0.19
CA GLU A 436 -17.91 -11.86 0.21
C GLU A 436 -17.56 -12.45 1.58
N VAL A 437 -18.51 -12.51 2.51
CA VAL A 437 -18.35 -13.22 3.79
C VAL A 437 -18.43 -14.73 3.58
N GLU A 438 -17.43 -15.47 4.04
CA GLU A 438 -17.39 -16.93 4.00
C GLU A 438 -17.77 -17.55 5.35
N GLU A 439 -17.34 -16.95 6.47
CA GLU A 439 -17.76 -17.34 7.83
C GLU A 439 -18.07 -16.10 8.69
N GLU A 440 -19.05 -16.21 9.58
CA GLU A 440 -19.44 -15.14 10.52
C GLU A 440 -18.63 -15.16 11.83
N SER A 441 -18.17 -16.33 12.27
CA SER A 441 -17.38 -16.52 13.50
C SER A 441 -16.52 -17.80 13.41
N PRO A 442 -15.19 -17.70 13.24
CA PRO A 442 -14.43 -16.46 13.04
C PRO A 442 -14.90 -15.70 11.80
N PHE A 443 -14.87 -14.38 11.82
CA PHE A 443 -15.27 -13.59 10.65
C PHE A 443 -14.22 -13.76 9.56
N THR A 444 -14.60 -14.33 8.41
CA THR A 444 -13.69 -14.52 7.26
C THR A 444 -14.36 -14.09 5.94
N VAL A 445 -13.53 -13.65 4.99
CA VAL A 445 -13.98 -13.14 3.70
C VAL A 445 -13.09 -13.61 2.54
N ALA A 446 -13.65 -13.61 1.34
CA ALA A 446 -12.90 -13.74 0.10
C ALA A 446 -13.13 -12.55 -0.83
N GLU A 447 -12.14 -12.19 -1.64
CA GLU A 447 -12.36 -11.28 -2.76
C GLU A 447 -13.41 -11.90 -3.71
N CYS A 448 -14.49 -11.16 -3.98
CA CYS A 448 -15.58 -11.60 -4.87
C CYS A 448 -15.54 -10.94 -6.26
N THR A 449 -14.82 -9.81 -6.39
CA THR A 449 -14.39 -9.25 -7.67
C THR A 449 -12.90 -8.94 -7.61
N ALA A 450 -12.28 -8.72 -8.78
CA ALA A 450 -10.93 -8.14 -8.80
C ALA A 450 -10.98 -6.70 -8.24
N GLY A 451 -9.96 -6.32 -7.47
CA GLY A 451 -9.78 -4.94 -7.04
C GLY A 451 -9.57 -4.01 -8.25
N SER A 452 -10.12 -2.80 -8.17
CA SER A 452 -10.04 -1.75 -9.20
C SER A 452 -9.71 -0.41 -8.57
N GLY A 453 -9.03 0.48 -9.28
CA GLY A 453 -8.75 1.83 -8.78
C GLY A 453 -8.09 2.70 -9.83
N ASP A 454 -7.81 3.95 -9.47
CA ASP A 454 -7.17 4.93 -10.36
C ASP A 454 -6.48 6.05 -9.56
N SER A 455 -5.63 6.85 -10.20
CA SER A 455 -4.93 8.01 -9.62
C SER A 455 -5.81 9.25 -9.50
N CYS A 456 -7.05 9.07 -9.03
CA CYS A 456 -8.06 10.12 -8.86
C CYS A 456 -8.29 10.52 -7.38
N GLY A 457 -7.25 10.42 -6.55
CA GLY A 457 -7.28 10.90 -5.17
C GLY A 457 -7.35 12.42 -5.04
N SER A 458 -7.53 12.92 -3.82
CA SER A 458 -7.70 14.36 -3.53
C SER A 458 -6.55 15.28 -3.96
N THR A 459 -5.35 14.79 -4.28
CA THR A 459 -4.27 15.60 -4.89
C THR A 459 -4.62 16.08 -6.31
N ALA A 460 -5.48 15.36 -7.04
CA ALA A 460 -5.98 15.81 -8.33
C ALA A 460 -6.79 17.12 -8.20
N LEU A 461 -7.52 17.30 -7.09
CA LEU A 461 -8.22 18.54 -6.76
C LEU A 461 -7.23 19.71 -6.62
N ASN A 462 -6.13 19.49 -5.90
CA ASN A 462 -5.07 20.48 -5.71
C ASN A 462 -4.43 20.91 -7.05
N ARG A 463 -4.22 19.96 -7.96
CA ARG A 463 -3.72 20.23 -9.33
C ARG A 463 -4.72 21.07 -10.12
N ASN A 464 -6.01 20.73 -10.07
CA ASN A 464 -7.06 21.43 -10.80
C ASN A 464 -7.22 22.88 -10.27
N PHE A 465 -7.28 23.05 -8.95
CA PHE A 465 -7.31 24.37 -8.30
C PHE A 465 -6.06 25.20 -8.61
N SER A 466 -4.87 24.59 -8.57
CA SER A 466 -3.60 25.23 -8.95
C SER A 466 -3.64 25.81 -10.37
N ASN A 467 -4.30 25.14 -11.32
CA ASN A 467 -4.45 25.62 -12.69
C ASN A 467 -5.41 26.82 -12.80
N ILE A 468 -6.55 26.81 -12.09
CA ILE A 468 -7.47 27.95 -12.00
C ILE A 468 -6.76 29.14 -11.33
N LEU A 469 -6.08 28.91 -10.21
CA LEU A 469 -5.28 29.91 -9.50
C LEU A 469 -4.19 30.54 -10.37
N ARG A 470 -3.44 29.75 -11.16
CA ARG A 470 -2.48 30.26 -12.15
C ARG A 470 -3.16 31.12 -13.21
N ALA A 471 -4.35 30.76 -13.67
CA ALA A 471 -5.11 31.55 -14.63
C ALA A 471 -5.58 32.90 -14.04
N LYS A 472 -6.04 32.93 -12.78
CA LYS A 472 -6.36 34.18 -12.06
C LYS A 472 -5.12 35.05 -11.85
N ILE A 473 -4.01 34.47 -11.39
CA ILE A 473 -2.73 35.19 -11.16
C ILE A 473 -2.17 35.82 -12.44
N ARG A 474 -2.29 35.18 -13.62
CA ARG A 474 -1.90 35.79 -14.90
C ARG A 474 -2.63 37.12 -15.18
N LYS A 475 -3.88 37.26 -14.73
CA LYS A 475 -4.65 38.50 -14.87
C LYS A 475 -4.16 39.64 -13.97
N MET A 476 -3.31 39.35 -12.98
CA MET A 476 -2.60 40.39 -12.22
C MET A 476 -1.55 41.12 -13.07
N LYS A 477 -1.18 40.60 -14.25
CA LYS A 477 -0.23 41.20 -15.22
C LYS A 477 1.15 41.53 -14.61
N LEU A 478 1.53 40.78 -13.57
CA LEU A 478 2.82 40.90 -12.89
C LEU A 478 3.95 40.20 -13.69
N PRO A 479 5.21 40.66 -13.59
CA PRO A 479 6.34 39.98 -14.22
C PRO A 479 6.56 38.54 -13.73
N ASP A 480 7.14 37.70 -14.57
CA ASP A 480 7.56 36.35 -14.20
C ASP A 480 8.52 36.36 -13.00
N GLY A 481 8.35 35.40 -12.09
CA GLY A 481 9.10 35.34 -10.83
C GLY A 481 8.67 36.38 -9.77
N SER A 482 7.58 37.13 -9.98
CA SER A 482 7.08 38.11 -9.01
C SER A 482 6.79 37.50 -7.63
N LYS A 483 7.43 38.06 -6.59
CA LYS A 483 7.24 37.67 -5.18
C LYS A 483 5.79 37.81 -4.73
N THR A 484 5.07 38.82 -5.23
CA THR A 484 3.65 39.05 -4.94
C THR A 484 2.79 37.91 -5.49
N ALA A 485 3.02 37.51 -6.74
CA ALA A 485 2.34 36.38 -7.36
C ALA A 485 2.63 35.06 -6.63
N GLY A 486 3.88 34.84 -6.19
CA GLY A 486 4.26 33.69 -5.38
C GLY A 486 3.56 33.64 -4.01
N LYS A 487 3.46 34.79 -3.32
CA LYS A 487 2.74 34.92 -2.03
C LYS A 487 1.24 34.62 -2.19
N VAL A 488 0.59 35.24 -3.18
CA VAL A 488 -0.83 35.00 -3.55
C VAL A 488 -1.05 33.52 -3.83
N TYR A 489 -0.24 32.91 -4.69
CA TYR A 489 -0.33 31.49 -5.04
C TYR A 489 -0.27 30.60 -3.79
N ALA A 490 0.76 30.79 -2.95
CA ALA A 490 0.97 29.91 -1.80
C ALA A 490 -0.08 30.12 -0.69
N LYS A 491 -0.60 31.34 -0.50
CA LYS A 491 -1.77 31.60 0.37
C LYS A 491 -3.01 30.84 -0.12
N CYS A 492 -3.35 30.93 -1.41
CA CYS A 492 -4.50 30.24 -1.97
C CYS A 492 -4.37 28.71 -1.95
N ILE A 493 -3.20 28.14 -2.25
CA ILE A 493 -2.97 26.69 -2.11
C ILE A 493 -3.13 26.24 -0.65
N MET A 494 -2.60 27.00 0.31
CA MET A 494 -2.67 26.66 1.74
C MET A 494 -4.12 26.68 2.26
N ASP A 495 -4.89 27.70 1.92
CA ASP A 495 -6.29 27.83 2.34
C ASP A 495 -7.21 26.84 1.59
N PHE A 496 -6.87 26.49 0.35
CA PHE A 496 -7.55 25.41 -0.37
C PHE A 496 -7.35 24.05 0.31
N GLU A 497 -6.10 23.70 0.67
CA GLU A 497 -5.77 22.45 1.36
C GLU A 497 -6.43 22.37 2.74
N ASN A 498 -6.33 23.44 3.54
CA ASN A 498 -6.75 23.46 4.94
C ASN A 498 -8.24 23.67 5.16
N ARG A 499 -8.96 24.28 4.20
CA ARG A 499 -10.35 24.73 4.38
C ARG A 499 -11.24 24.42 3.18
N ILE A 500 -11.03 25.07 2.04
CA ILE A 500 -11.96 25.02 0.90
C ILE A 500 -12.25 23.58 0.45
N LYS A 501 -11.22 22.74 0.34
CA LYS A 501 -11.34 21.34 -0.09
C LYS A 501 -12.08 20.45 0.93
N ALA A 502 -11.96 20.74 2.22
CA ALA A 502 -12.66 20.01 3.28
C ALA A 502 -14.13 20.46 3.41
N ASP A 503 -14.38 21.76 3.27
CA ASP A 503 -15.68 22.39 3.52
C ASP A 503 -16.59 22.48 2.29
N PHE A 504 -16.11 22.19 1.08
CA PHE A 504 -16.93 22.26 -0.14
C PHE A 504 -18.17 21.34 -0.09
N ARG A 505 -19.34 21.91 -0.40
CA ARG A 505 -20.65 21.21 -0.44
C ARG A 505 -21.41 21.39 -1.77
N ASN A 506 -20.88 22.14 -2.73
CA ASN A 506 -21.58 22.59 -3.95
C ASN A 506 -22.95 23.27 -3.66
N ASN A 507 -22.93 24.27 -2.78
CA ASN A 507 -24.12 24.96 -2.23
C ASN A 507 -24.23 26.43 -2.67
N GLY A 508 -23.47 26.85 -3.69
CA GLY A 508 -23.42 28.26 -4.16
C GLY A 508 -22.51 29.17 -3.32
N GLN A 509 -21.81 28.64 -2.31
CA GLN A 509 -20.87 29.41 -1.48
C GLN A 509 -19.69 29.96 -2.29
N LYS A 510 -19.45 31.27 -2.17
CA LYS A 510 -18.21 31.92 -2.61
C LYS A 510 -17.13 31.76 -1.54
N TRP A 511 -15.88 31.70 -1.97
CA TRP A 511 -14.71 31.48 -1.11
C TRP A 511 -13.74 32.65 -1.23
N ALA A 512 -13.61 33.45 -0.18
CA ALA A 512 -12.58 34.48 -0.07
C ALA A 512 -11.34 33.91 0.65
N VAL A 513 -10.15 34.22 0.14
CA VAL A 513 -8.84 33.87 0.70
C VAL A 513 -8.07 35.15 1.02
N ASP A 514 -7.65 35.34 2.27
CA ASP A 514 -6.69 36.40 2.62
C ASP A 514 -5.34 36.11 1.94
N VAL A 515 -4.99 36.91 0.95
CA VAL A 515 -3.70 36.82 0.24
C VAL A 515 -2.62 37.72 0.86
N GLY A 516 -3.00 38.58 1.82
CA GLY A 516 -2.10 39.42 2.60
C GLY A 516 -1.37 40.46 1.77
N ILE A 517 -2.03 41.08 0.79
CA ILE A 517 -1.48 42.16 -0.03
C ILE A 517 -2.46 43.35 -0.05
N GLU A 518 -1.93 44.57 -0.02
CA GLU A 518 -2.71 45.81 -0.08
C GLU A 518 -3.07 46.20 -1.53
N ALA A 519 -2.41 45.59 -2.52
CA ALA A 519 -2.63 45.88 -3.93
C ALA A 519 -3.79 45.06 -4.50
N GLU A 520 -4.78 45.75 -5.05
CA GLU A 520 -5.97 45.17 -5.68
C GLU A 520 -5.71 44.74 -7.13
N PHE A 521 -6.39 43.67 -7.55
CA PHE A 521 -6.37 43.17 -8.92
C PHE A 521 -7.76 42.62 -9.29
N PRO A 522 -8.76 43.48 -9.58
CA PRO A 522 -10.14 43.05 -9.82
C PRO A 522 -10.28 42.04 -10.98
N GLU A 523 -9.47 42.14 -12.04
CA GLU A 523 -9.45 41.14 -13.12
C GLU A 523 -9.08 39.73 -12.61
N ALA A 524 -8.21 39.63 -11.60
CA ALA A 524 -7.84 38.40 -10.92
C ALA A 524 -8.80 37.99 -9.80
N GLY A 525 -9.80 38.83 -9.49
CA GLY A 525 -10.72 38.67 -8.36
C GLY A 525 -10.09 39.00 -7.01
N ILE A 526 -9.11 39.92 -6.95
CA ILE A 526 -8.49 40.41 -5.70
C ILE A 526 -9.02 41.82 -5.39
N GLU A 527 -9.79 41.93 -4.31
CA GLU A 527 -10.42 43.16 -3.80
C GLU A 527 -10.27 43.15 -2.27
N GLU A 528 -10.05 44.31 -1.62
CA GLU A 528 -9.86 44.44 -0.15
C GLU A 528 -8.79 43.49 0.46
N GLY A 529 -7.83 43.02 -0.33
CA GLY A 529 -6.79 42.07 0.08
C GLY A 529 -7.20 40.59 0.07
N TYR A 530 -8.39 40.27 -0.44
CA TYR A 530 -8.92 38.89 -0.57
C TYR A 530 -8.99 38.45 -2.04
N MET A 531 -8.44 37.28 -2.38
CA MET A 531 -8.77 36.62 -3.66
C MET A 531 -10.07 35.82 -3.51
N THR A 532 -11.04 36.06 -4.39
CA THR A 532 -12.33 35.38 -4.39
C THR A 532 -12.42 34.25 -5.41
N PHE A 533 -13.09 33.16 -5.04
CA PHE A 533 -13.40 32.03 -5.91
C PHE A 533 -14.90 31.74 -5.89
N THR A 534 -15.47 31.40 -7.05
CA THR A 534 -16.90 31.04 -7.16
C THR A 534 -17.12 29.56 -6.79
N ASN A 535 -18.38 29.19 -6.53
CA ASN A 535 -18.75 27.80 -6.30
C ASN A 535 -18.42 26.92 -7.52
N GLU A 536 -18.51 27.48 -8.72
CA GLU A 536 -18.28 26.83 -10.01
C GLU A 536 -16.78 26.62 -10.28
N GLU A 537 -15.93 27.59 -9.90
CA GLU A 537 -14.46 27.42 -9.95
C GLU A 537 -14.01 26.29 -9.01
N ILE A 538 -14.63 26.13 -7.83
CA ILE A 538 -14.34 25.00 -6.94
C ILE A 538 -14.97 23.70 -7.48
N LEU A 539 -16.18 23.73 -8.03
CA LEU A 539 -16.82 22.56 -8.64
C LEU A 539 -15.98 21.99 -9.78
N GLN A 540 -15.41 22.84 -10.65
CA GLN A 540 -14.48 22.43 -11.72
C GLN A 540 -13.22 21.72 -11.19
N CYS A 541 -12.84 21.95 -9.92
CA CYS A 541 -11.76 21.18 -9.30
C CYS A 541 -12.19 19.74 -8.98
N PHE A 542 -13.43 19.56 -8.51
CA PHE A 542 -13.97 18.30 -8.02
C PHE A 542 -14.59 17.42 -9.11
N GLU A 543 -15.43 17.97 -9.98
CA GLU A 543 -16.28 17.22 -10.92
C GLU A 543 -15.50 16.19 -11.77
N PRO A 544 -14.36 16.51 -12.42
CA PRO A 544 -13.62 15.53 -13.21
C PRO A 544 -13.08 14.35 -12.38
N VAL A 545 -12.76 14.60 -11.11
CA VAL A 545 -12.21 13.61 -10.18
C VAL A 545 -13.33 12.74 -9.62
N VAL A 546 -14.43 13.36 -9.18
CA VAL A 546 -15.60 12.66 -8.63
C VAL A 546 -16.26 11.80 -9.71
N ASN A 547 -16.45 12.31 -10.93
CA ASN A 547 -17.05 11.53 -12.03
C ASN A 547 -16.29 10.23 -12.32
N ARG A 548 -14.95 10.23 -12.21
CA ARG A 548 -14.13 9.02 -12.35
C ARG A 548 -14.34 8.04 -11.19
N ILE A 549 -14.48 8.52 -9.96
CA ILE A 549 -14.80 7.68 -8.80
C ILE A 549 -16.19 7.04 -8.95
N LEU A 550 -17.19 7.80 -9.42
CA LEU A 550 -18.54 7.29 -9.68
C LEU A 550 -18.56 6.20 -10.75
N GLU A 551 -17.70 6.29 -11.76
CA GLU A 551 -17.50 5.24 -12.77
C GLU A 551 -16.93 3.96 -12.14
N LEU A 552 -15.86 4.06 -11.35
CA LEU A 552 -15.25 2.92 -10.65
C LEU A 552 -16.25 2.22 -9.72
N VAL A 553 -16.99 2.99 -8.90
CA VAL A 553 -18.03 2.45 -7.99
C VAL A 553 -19.12 1.73 -8.78
N ARG A 554 -19.61 2.32 -9.89
CA ARG A 554 -20.63 1.69 -10.75
C ARG A 554 -20.13 0.38 -11.35
N ASN A 555 -18.90 0.36 -11.85
CA ASN A 555 -18.30 -0.83 -12.47
C ASN A 555 -18.13 -1.98 -11.46
N GLN A 556 -17.70 -1.68 -10.23
CA GLN A 556 -17.64 -2.71 -9.18
C GLN A 556 -19.02 -3.22 -8.75
N ILE A 557 -20.03 -2.35 -8.63
CA ILE A 557 -21.41 -2.80 -8.34
C ILE A 557 -21.91 -3.77 -9.43
N ILE A 558 -21.68 -3.45 -10.71
CA ILE A 558 -22.02 -4.34 -11.84
C ILE A 558 -21.27 -5.68 -11.74
N ALA A 559 -19.98 -5.67 -11.40
CA ALA A 559 -19.18 -6.89 -11.24
C ALA A 559 -19.68 -7.78 -10.08
N ILE A 560 -20.05 -7.18 -8.93
CA ILE A 560 -20.63 -7.91 -7.79
C ILE A 560 -21.98 -8.53 -8.16
N GLN A 561 -22.83 -7.81 -8.91
CA GLN A 561 -24.11 -8.32 -9.39
C GLN A 561 -23.94 -9.46 -10.41
N ALA A 562 -22.93 -9.38 -11.30
CA ALA A 562 -22.62 -10.45 -12.25
C ALA A 562 -22.15 -11.75 -11.57
N GLN A 563 -21.62 -11.67 -10.34
CA GLN A 563 -21.28 -12.82 -9.48
C GLN A 563 -22.47 -13.30 -8.62
N ASN A 564 -23.68 -12.79 -8.86
CA ASN A 564 -24.90 -13.08 -8.08
C ASN A 564 -24.76 -12.84 -6.56
N ARG A 565 -23.94 -11.87 -6.14
CA ARG A 565 -23.71 -11.58 -4.71
C ARG A 565 -24.57 -10.44 -4.16
N ALA A 566 -25.02 -10.59 -2.92
CA ALA A 566 -25.91 -9.65 -2.26
C ALA A 566 -25.12 -8.48 -1.63
N LEU A 567 -24.91 -7.40 -2.39
CA LEU A 567 -24.27 -6.18 -1.88
C LEU A 567 -25.08 -5.57 -0.72
N GLN A 568 -24.56 -5.63 0.50
CA GLN A 568 -25.20 -5.07 1.70
C GLN A 568 -24.66 -3.69 2.08
N ASN A 569 -23.38 -3.39 1.83
CA ASN A 569 -22.77 -2.11 2.19
C ASN A 569 -21.78 -1.61 1.14
N VAL A 570 -21.76 -0.29 0.94
CA VAL A 570 -20.73 0.45 0.20
C VAL A 570 -20.04 1.38 1.20
N LEU A 571 -18.82 1.03 1.61
CA LEU A 571 -18.10 1.70 2.70
C LEU A 571 -17.12 2.72 2.14
N VAL A 572 -17.47 4.00 2.28
CA VAL A 572 -16.64 5.13 1.83
C VAL A 572 -15.64 5.46 2.93
N VAL A 573 -14.36 5.21 2.66
CA VAL A 573 -13.25 5.37 3.62
C VAL A 573 -12.14 6.25 3.02
N GLY A 574 -11.04 6.43 3.75
CA GLY A 574 -9.92 7.25 3.30
C GLY A 574 -10.10 8.74 3.57
N GLY A 575 -9.01 9.49 3.40
CA GLY A 575 -8.96 10.93 3.73
C GLY A 575 -9.86 11.80 2.84
N PHE A 576 -10.04 11.43 1.57
CA PHE A 576 -10.97 12.10 0.66
C PHE A 576 -12.41 11.61 0.86
N GLY A 577 -12.62 10.40 1.39
CA GLY A 577 -13.94 9.88 1.77
C GLY A 577 -14.65 10.70 2.85
N ALA A 578 -13.90 11.47 3.65
CA ALA A 578 -14.42 12.47 4.57
C ALA A 578 -15.03 13.70 3.86
N SER A 579 -14.79 13.92 2.56
CA SER A 579 -15.42 15.01 1.80
C SER A 579 -16.92 14.74 1.65
N GLU A 580 -17.73 15.68 2.14
CA GLU A 580 -19.19 15.53 2.11
C GLU A 580 -19.75 15.63 0.70
N TYR A 581 -19.17 16.47 -0.15
CA TYR A 581 -19.54 16.49 -1.57
C TYR A 581 -19.33 15.12 -2.23
N LEU A 582 -18.16 14.49 -2.06
CA LEU A 582 -17.88 13.16 -2.61
C LEU A 582 -18.86 12.10 -2.09
N PHE A 583 -19.10 12.05 -0.78
CA PHE A 583 -20.01 11.07 -0.18
C PHE A 583 -21.44 11.22 -0.69
N GLN A 584 -21.97 12.45 -0.78
CA GLN A 584 -23.30 12.69 -1.33
C GLN A 584 -23.36 12.36 -2.83
N GLN A 585 -22.31 12.67 -3.61
CA GLN A 585 -22.27 12.28 -5.03
C GLN A 585 -22.27 10.76 -5.21
N ILE A 586 -21.49 9.99 -4.43
CA ILE A 586 -21.54 8.52 -4.43
C ILE A 586 -22.95 8.04 -4.04
N LYS A 587 -23.52 8.56 -2.95
CA LYS A 587 -24.85 8.17 -2.46
C LYS A 587 -25.98 8.44 -3.46
N LEU A 588 -25.89 9.50 -4.26
CA LEU A 588 -26.88 9.83 -5.28
C LEU A 588 -26.74 8.97 -6.55
N HIS A 589 -25.51 8.58 -6.93
CA HIS A 589 -25.23 7.95 -8.23
C HIS A 589 -25.07 6.42 -8.20
N VAL A 590 -25.04 5.79 -7.02
CA VAL A 590 -25.32 4.34 -6.93
C VAL A 590 -26.79 4.05 -7.27
N PRO A 591 -27.12 2.86 -7.82
CA PRO A 591 -28.50 2.46 -8.09
C PRO A 591 -29.42 2.62 -6.86
N PRO A 592 -30.70 2.99 -7.02
CA PRO A 592 -31.61 3.35 -5.91
C PRO A 592 -31.64 2.37 -4.73
N GLN A 593 -31.61 1.06 -5.01
CA GLN A 593 -31.60 -0.01 -4.01
C GLN A 593 -30.33 -0.06 -3.13
N PHE A 594 -29.26 0.65 -3.50
CA PHE A 594 -28.00 0.73 -2.76
C PHE A 594 -27.76 2.10 -2.09
N GLN A 595 -28.62 3.11 -2.32
CA GLN A 595 -28.40 4.44 -1.75
C GLN A 595 -28.41 4.44 -0.20
N ASN A 596 -29.30 3.66 0.40
CA ASN A 596 -29.35 3.46 1.86
C ASN A 596 -28.24 2.52 2.40
N LYS A 597 -27.41 1.96 1.52
CA LYS A 597 -26.29 1.06 1.83
C LYS A 597 -24.93 1.76 1.75
N VAL A 598 -24.88 3.01 1.28
CA VAL A 598 -23.66 3.85 1.29
C VAL A 598 -23.44 4.41 2.70
N VAL A 599 -22.33 4.02 3.34
CA VAL A 599 -22.01 4.34 4.72
C VAL A 599 -20.57 4.89 4.81
N ARG A 600 -20.37 5.94 5.60
CA ARG A 600 -19.05 6.42 6.02
C ARG A 600 -18.80 5.95 7.46
N PRO A 601 -17.76 5.15 7.75
CA PRO A 601 -17.41 4.77 9.12
C PRO A 601 -17.07 5.99 9.99
N MET A 602 -17.43 5.94 11.28
CA MET A 602 -17.25 7.06 12.23
C MET A 602 -15.80 7.54 12.38
N ASP A 603 -14.82 6.65 12.17
CA ASP A 603 -13.39 6.97 12.14
C ASP A 603 -12.78 6.61 10.77
N SER A 604 -13.44 7.04 9.68
CA SER A 604 -12.99 6.77 8.30
C SER A 604 -11.57 7.28 7.99
N VAL A 605 -11.05 8.21 8.79
CA VAL A 605 -9.69 8.76 8.67
C VAL A 605 -8.63 7.80 9.25
N ALA A 606 -8.87 7.19 10.41
CA ALA A 606 -7.96 6.21 11.01
C ALA A 606 -8.36 4.74 10.78
N ALA A 607 -9.47 4.46 10.08
CA ALA A 607 -9.95 3.11 9.76
C ALA A 607 -8.86 2.20 9.17
N ILE A 608 -8.08 2.73 8.22
CA ILE A 608 -6.98 2.01 7.56
C ILE A 608 -5.90 1.62 8.59
N VAL A 609 -5.39 2.58 9.39
CA VAL A 609 -4.30 2.31 10.33
C VAL A 609 -4.72 1.41 11.50
N LYS A 610 -5.94 1.57 12.03
CA LYS A 610 -6.52 0.70 13.07
C LYS A 610 -6.84 -0.69 12.52
N GLY A 611 -7.27 -0.75 11.27
CA GLY A 611 -7.51 -1.97 10.50
C GLY A 611 -6.25 -2.81 10.29
N ALA A 612 -5.11 -2.16 10.01
CA ALA A 612 -3.81 -2.82 9.91
C ALA A 612 -3.39 -3.48 11.24
N VAL A 613 -3.67 -2.85 12.39
CA VAL A 613 -3.48 -3.48 13.70
C VAL A 613 -4.46 -4.63 13.92
N THR A 614 -5.73 -4.44 13.58
CA THR A 614 -6.78 -5.47 13.69
C THR A 614 -6.42 -6.73 12.90
N ALA A 615 -5.85 -6.59 11.69
CA ALA A 615 -5.36 -7.69 10.87
C ALA A 615 -4.23 -8.49 11.55
N GLY A 616 -3.31 -7.80 12.23
CA GLY A 616 -2.22 -8.44 12.97
C GLY A 616 -2.65 -9.14 14.27
N ILE A 617 -3.78 -8.74 14.86
CA ILE A 617 -4.37 -9.41 16.04
C ILE A 617 -5.17 -10.65 15.64
N THR A 618 -5.92 -10.57 14.54
CA THR A 618 -6.90 -11.60 14.13
C THR A 618 -6.33 -12.68 13.22
N GLU A 619 -5.22 -12.39 12.51
CA GLU A 619 -4.49 -13.30 11.60
C GLU A 619 -5.36 -14.08 10.59
N ARG A 620 -5.39 -13.61 9.32
CA ARG A 620 -6.02 -14.27 8.15
C ARG A 620 -7.56 -14.26 8.09
N VAL A 621 -8.15 -13.06 8.19
CA VAL A 621 -9.57 -12.87 7.83
C VAL A 621 -9.82 -13.00 6.32
N ILE A 622 -8.88 -12.65 5.45
CA ILE A 622 -8.99 -13.01 4.01
C ILE A 622 -8.55 -14.46 3.80
N THR A 623 -9.44 -15.27 3.22
CA THR A 623 -9.17 -16.66 2.82
C THR A 623 -8.62 -16.75 1.40
N SER A 624 -9.13 -15.92 0.48
CA SER A 624 -8.92 -16.04 -0.95
C SER A 624 -8.93 -14.68 -1.67
N ARG A 625 -8.10 -14.56 -2.71
CA ARG A 625 -7.99 -13.37 -3.57
C ARG A 625 -8.37 -13.67 -5.02
N VAL A 626 -8.75 -12.64 -5.78
CA VAL A 626 -8.94 -12.71 -7.23
C VAL A 626 -7.67 -12.24 -7.93
N ALA A 627 -7.11 -13.10 -8.78
CA ALA A 627 -5.91 -12.80 -9.54
C ALA A 627 -6.14 -11.63 -10.50
N ARG A 628 -5.43 -10.52 -10.28
CA ARG A 628 -5.55 -9.27 -11.05
C ARG A 628 -4.90 -9.35 -12.45
N ARG A 629 -4.07 -10.38 -12.67
CA ARG A 629 -3.23 -10.63 -13.86
C ARG A 629 -3.21 -12.11 -14.20
N HIS A 630 -2.92 -12.45 -15.46
CA HIS A 630 -2.45 -13.80 -15.79
C HIS A 630 -0.98 -13.91 -15.39
N TYR A 631 -0.57 -14.99 -14.71
CA TYR A 631 0.83 -15.30 -14.39
C TYR A 631 1.26 -16.55 -15.16
N LEU A 632 2.42 -16.49 -15.82
CA LEU A 632 2.83 -17.45 -16.84
C LEU A 632 4.36 -17.56 -16.99
N MET A 633 4.84 -18.61 -17.63
CA MET A 633 6.22 -18.70 -18.13
C MET A 633 6.31 -19.12 -19.60
N ALA A 634 7.47 -18.90 -20.21
CA ALA A 634 7.79 -19.41 -21.53
C ALA A 634 8.08 -20.93 -21.46
N THR A 635 7.57 -21.67 -22.44
CA THR A 635 7.76 -23.13 -22.60
C THR A 635 8.03 -23.49 -24.07
N LEU A 636 8.45 -24.73 -24.31
CA LEU A 636 8.67 -25.29 -25.65
C LEU A 636 7.56 -26.31 -25.99
N GLN A 637 6.49 -25.86 -26.64
CA GLN A 637 5.41 -26.73 -27.09
C GLN A 637 5.75 -27.45 -28.41
N PRO A 638 5.12 -28.59 -28.76
CA PRO A 638 5.28 -29.22 -30.09
C PRO A 638 5.05 -28.21 -31.22
N PHE A 639 5.92 -28.19 -32.24
CA PHE A 639 5.68 -27.30 -33.37
C PHE A 639 4.44 -27.72 -34.18
N LYS A 640 3.70 -26.73 -34.70
CA LYS A 640 2.45 -26.92 -35.44
C LYS A 640 2.57 -26.15 -36.75
N GLU A 641 2.87 -26.89 -37.81
CA GLU A 641 2.98 -26.39 -39.18
C GLU A 641 1.73 -25.57 -39.54
N GLY A 642 1.91 -24.37 -40.10
CA GLY A 642 0.81 -23.47 -40.48
C GLY A 642 0.07 -22.74 -39.33
N HIS A 643 0.33 -23.05 -38.05
CA HIS A 643 -0.21 -22.32 -36.89
C HIS A 643 0.88 -21.51 -36.16
N HIS A 644 2.02 -22.14 -35.86
CA HIS A 644 3.12 -21.46 -35.19
C HIS A 644 3.98 -20.65 -36.19
N PRO A 645 4.48 -19.45 -35.83
CA PRO A 645 5.42 -18.71 -36.66
C PRO A 645 6.74 -19.47 -36.85
N GLU A 646 7.20 -19.62 -38.09
CA GLU A 646 8.40 -20.41 -38.42
C GLU A 646 9.67 -19.88 -37.74
N GLN A 647 9.78 -18.56 -37.52
CA GLN A 647 10.86 -17.94 -36.73
C GLN A 647 10.92 -18.41 -35.26
N TYR A 648 9.86 -19.04 -34.75
CA TYR A 648 9.77 -19.65 -33.43
C TYR A 648 10.02 -21.17 -33.44
N ARG A 649 10.22 -21.79 -34.60
CA ARG A 649 10.66 -23.19 -34.71
C ARG A 649 12.07 -23.36 -34.13
N VAL A 650 12.27 -24.41 -33.33
CA VAL A 650 13.58 -24.87 -32.84
C VAL A 650 13.60 -26.40 -32.75
N PRO A 651 14.71 -27.06 -33.08
CA PRO A 651 14.87 -28.49 -32.85
C PRO A 651 14.97 -28.81 -31.36
N SER A 652 14.68 -30.05 -30.98
CA SER A 652 14.77 -30.55 -29.60
C SER A 652 15.58 -31.85 -29.52
N LEU A 653 16.02 -32.24 -28.32
CA LEU A 653 16.89 -33.42 -28.12
C LEU A 653 16.14 -34.74 -28.40
N ASP A 654 14.81 -34.72 -28.31
CA ASP A 654 13.94 -35.82 -28.76
C ASP A 654 13.72 -35.91 -30.28
N GLY A 655 14.43 -35.10 -31.07
CA GLY A 655 14.35 -35.09 -32.53
C GLY A 655 13.09 -34.46 -33.10
N LYS A 656 12.24 -33.83 -32.29
CA LYS A 656 10.99 -33.18 -32.73
C LYS A 656 11.10 -31.67 -32.65
N ASP A 657 10.56 -30.98 -33.66
CA ASP A 657 10.48 -29.53 -33.66
C ASP A 657 9.56 -29.01 -32.55
N ARG A 658 9.96 -27.88 -31.96
CA ARG A 658 9.24 -27.16 -30.91
C ARG A 658 9.04 -25.71 -31.29
N CYS A 659 8.02 -25.08 -30.72
CA CYS A 659 7.84 -23.64 -30.76
C CYS A 659 8.39 -23.03 -29.47
N LYS A 660 9.39 -22.15 -29.58
CA LYS A 660 9.86 -21.32 -28.44
C LYS A 660 8.88 -20.17 -28.17
N TYR A 661 8.95 -19.61 -26.97
CA TYR A 661 8.10 -18.50 -26.50
C TYR A 661 6.61 -18.80 -26.35
N THR A 662 6.13 -20.02 -26.59
CA THR A 662 4.75 -20.42 -26.22
C THR A 662 4.58 -20.38 -24.70
N ARG A 663 3.47 -19.81 -24.19
CA ARG A 663 3.21 -19.73 -22.74
C ARG A 663 2.78 -21.07 -22.10
N GLN A 664 3.07 -21.22 -20.82
CA GLN A 664 2.27 -21.99 -19.87
C GLN A 664 1.74 -21.04 -18.79
N ILE A 665 0.44 -21.07 -18.53
CA ILE A 665 -0.20 -20.25 -17.49
C ILE A 665 -0.17 -21.02 -16.16
N PHE A 666 0.16 -20.34 -15.06
CA PHE A 666 -0.04 -20.82 -13.69
C PHE A 666 -1.41 -20.41 -13.17
N VAL A 667 -1.70 -19.11 -13.29
CA VAL A 667 -2.90 -18.46 -12.75
C VAL A 667 -3.49 -17.55 -13.82
N GLN A 668 -4.79 -17.65 -14.06
CA GLN A 668 -5.50 -16.80 -15.01
C GLN A 668 -5.99 -15.52 -14.35
N LYS A 669 -6.08 -14.41 -15.10
CA LYS A 669 -6.78 -13.21 -14.62
C LYS A 669 -8.23 -13.56 -14.28
N GLY A 670 -8.72 -13.11 -13.13
CA GLY A 670 -10.05 -13.45 -12.60
C GLY A 670 -10.13 -14.75 -11.81
N GLN A 671 -9.07 -15.58 -11.78
CA GLN A 671 -9.05 -16.82 -10.99
C GLN A 671 -9.04 -16.51 -9.48
N ARG A 672 -9.90 -17.18 -8.69
CA ARG A 672 -9.80 -17.18 -7.23
C ARG A 672 -8.62 -18.06 -6.79
N VAL A 673 -7.72 -17.51 -5.98
CA VAL A 673 -6.52 -18.17 -5.43
C VAL A 673 -6.58 -18.08 -3.90
N LYS A 674 -6.34 -19.19 -3.21
CA LYS A 674 -6.44 -19.29 -1.75
C LYS A 674 -5.13 -18.85 -1.09
N ILE A 675 -5.22 -18.03 -0.03
CA ILE A 675 -4.05 -17.48 0.66
C ILE A 675 -3.31 -18.59 1.41
N GLY A 676 -1.99 -18.66 1.19
CA GLY A 676 -1.11 -19.66 1.79
C GLY A 676 -1.10 -21.03 1.10
N GLU A 677 -1.86 -21.21 0.01
CA GLU A 677 -1.81 -22.42 -0.83
C GLU A 677 -1.12 -22.10 -2.17
N PRO A 678 0.08 -22.61 -2.43
CA PRO A 678 0.82 -22.32 -3.66
C PRO A 678 0.23 -23.04 -4.87
N VAL A 679 0.12 -22.33 -5.99
CA VAL A 679 -0.31 -22.88 -7.27
C VAL A 679 0.85 -23.65 -7.92
N LYS A 680 0.75 -24.98 -7.92
CA LYS A 680 1.72 -25.89 -8.52
C LYS A 680 1.48 -26.04 -10.03
N VAL A 681 2.55 -25.93 -10.83
CA VAL A 681 2.61 -26.45 -12.20
C VAL A 681 3.88 -27.29 -12.37
N SER A 682 3.72 -28.50 -12.94
CA SER A 682 4.83 -29.42 -13.21
C SER A 682 5.42 -29.22 -14.60
N PHE A 683 6.75 -29.31 -14.70
CA PHE A 683 7.53 -29.09 -15.91
C PHE A 683 8.61 -30.17 -16.06
N PHE A 684 9.25 -30.20 -17.24
CA PHE A 684 10.50 -30.92 -17.44
C PHE A 684 11.44 -30.15 -18.37
N ARG A 685 12.75 -30.36 -18.21
CA ARG A 685 13.79 -29.94 -19.16
C ARG A 685 14.39 -31.16 -19.85
N GLN A 686 14.73 -31.01 -21.12
CA GLN A 686 15.62 -31.95 -21.83
C GLN A 686 17.06 -31.43 -21.65
N VAL A 687 17.92 -32.22 -21.03
CA VAL A 687 19.28 -31.83 -20.63
C VAL A 687 20.30 -32.78 -21.22
N ALA A 688 21.25 -32.26 -21.99
CA ALA A 688 22.31 -33.07 -22.59
C ALA A 688 23.38 -33.47 -21.54
N PRO A 689 24.09 -34.61 -21.71
CA PRO A 689 25.23 -34.98 -20.88
C PRO A 689 26.26 -33.84 -20.80
N GLY A 690 26.75 -33.53 -19.60
CA GLY A 690 27.73 -32.47 -19.37
C GLY A 690 27.20 -31.03 -19.48
N ALA A 691 25.90 -30.82 -19.70
CA ALA A 691 25.31 -29.48 -19.64
C ALA A 691 25.29 -28.91 -18.22
N THR A 692 25.26 -27.58 -18.09
CA THR A 692 25.08 -26.92 -16.78
C THR A 692 23.71 -27.22 -16.19
N LEU A 693 23.67 -27.31 -14.85
CA LEU A 693 22.45 -27.46 -14.06
C LEU A 693 22.04 -26.16 -13.33
N MET A 694 22.69 -25.04 -13.68
CA MET A 694 22.25 -23.69 -13.30
C MET A 694 21.29 -23.15 -14.35
N TYR A 695 20.11 -22.67 -13.94
CA TYR A 695 19.11 -22.11 -14.84
C TYR A 695 18.56 -20.77 -14.33
N GLU A 696 18.27 -19.86 -15.25
CA GLU A 696 17.47 -18.65 -15.02
C GLU A 696 16.17 -18.75 -15.83
N ASP A 697 15.04 -18.79 -15.14
CA ASP A 697 13.71 -18.78 -15.76
C ASP A 697 13.03 -17.43 -15.54
N VAL A 698 12.35 -16.92 -16.56
CA VAL A 698 11.56 -15.69 -16.42
C VAL A 698 10.09 -16.05 -16.15
N LEU A 699 9.57 -15.57 -15.03
CA LEU A 699 8.13 -15.49 -14.78
C LEU A 699 7.62 -14.18 -15.38
N TYR A 700 6.46 -14.25 -16.00
CA TYR A 700 5.82 -13.16 -16.73
C TYR A 700 4.40 -12.93 -16.21
N ALA A 701 3.87 -11.73 -16.47
CA ALA A 701 2.47 -11.39 -16.25
C ALA A 701 1.84 -10.74 -17.48
N CYS A 702 0.51 -10.77 -17.54
CA CYS A 702 -0.28 -10.09 -18.55
C CYS A 702 -1.53 -9.46 -17.91
N ASP A 703 -1.73 -8.16 -18.15
CA ASP A 703 -2.88 -7.39 -17.67
C ASP A 703 -4.14 -7.54 -18.54
N GLU A 704 -4.00 -7.97 -19.79
CA GLU A 704 -5.10 -8.24 -20.73
C GLU A 704 -6.07 -9.33 -20.22
N ASP A 705 -7.36 -9.20 -20.53
CA ASP A 705 -8.35 -10.24 -20.22
C ASP A 705 -8.06 -11.53 -20.99
N VAL A 706 -7.73 -11.42 -22.28
CA VAL A 706 -7.22 -12.52 -23.11
C VAL A 706 -5.71 -12.37 -23.27
N CYS A 707 -4.94 -13.01 -22.38
CA CYS A 707 -3.49 -13.05 -22.51
C CYS A 707 -3.06 -13.65 -23.89
N PRO A 708 -2.04 -13.08 -24.58
CA PRO A 708 -1.50 -13.59 -25.84
C PRO A 708 -0.91 -15.01 -25.77
N GLU A 709 -0.76 -15.68 -26.91
CA GLU A 709 -0.17 -17.04 -27.01
C GLU A 709 1.36 -17.08 -26.80
N TYR A 710 2.06 -16.01 -27.19
CA TYR A 710 3.53 -15.96 -27.20
C TYR A 710 4.09 -14.91 -26.24
N THR A 711 5.09 -15.26 -25.43
CA THR A 711 5.76 -14.37 -24.46
C THR A 711 6.63 -13.26 -25.08
N LYS A 712 6.62 -13.14 -26.42
CA LYS A 712 7.19 -12.00 -27.16
C LYS A 712 6.17 -10.94 -27.57
N ASP A 713 4.89 -11.12 -27.25
CA ASP A 713 3.89 -10.06 -27.37
C ASP A 713 4.19 -8.93 -26.35
N PRO A 714 4.23 -7.65 -26.76
CA PRO A 714 4.62 -6.54 -25.87
C PRO A 714 3.65 -6.29 -24.71
N ARG A 715 2.47 -6.91 -24.69
CA ARG A 715 1.50 -6.87 -23.57
C ARG A 715 1.86 -7.81 -22.43
N ILE A 716 2.69 -8.82 -22.69
CA ILE A 716 3.27 -9.70 -21.68
C ILE A 716 4.54 -9.03 -21.13
N LYS A 717 4.65 -8.92 -19.81
CA LYS A 717 5.77 -8.28 -19.10
C LYS A 717 6.58 -9.31 -18.33
N GLU A 718 7.91 -9.15 -18.29
CA GLU A 718 8.75 -9.86 -17.33
C GLU A 718 8.39 -9.40 -15.91
N VAL A 719 8.38 -10.33 -14.95
CA VAL A 719 8.00 -10.06 -13.55
C VAL A 719 9.20 -10.29 -12.64
N VAL A 720 9.79 -11.48 -12.70
CA VAL A 720 10.96 -11.84 -11.89
C VAL A 720 11.75 -12.95 -12.57
N THR A 721 13.06 -12.98 -12.34
CA THR A 721 13.93 -14.10 -12.73
C THR A 721 14.06 -15.09 -11.56
N LEU A 722 13.66 -16.34 -11.79
CA LEU A 722 13.84 -17.48 -10.91
C LEU A 722 15.16 -18.18 -11.25
N THR A 723 16.21 -17.90 -10.48
CA THR A 723 17.46 -18.65 -10.56
C THR A 723 17.33 -19.96 -9.77
N SER A 724 17.80 -21.07 -10.36
CA SER A 724 17.83 -22.38 -9.72
C SER A 724 19.20 -23.07 -9.90
N ASP A 725 19.61 -23.78 -8.85
CA ASP A 725 20.83 -24.59 -8.76
C ASP A 725 20.43 -26.06 -8.62
N LEU A 726 20.43 -26.78 -9.75
CA LEU A 726 20.19 -28.22 -9.78
C LEU A 726 21.51 -29.03 -9.71
N SER A 727 22.67 -28.38 -9.54
CA SER A 727 23.99 -29.06 -9.55
C SER A 727 24.23 -30.01 -8.38
N ARG A 728 23.38 -29.95 -7.35
CA ARG A 728 23.36 -30.88 -6.21
C ARG A 728 22.75 -32.23 -6.55
N LYS A 729 22.03 -32.34 -7.68
CA LYS A 729 21.50 -33.60 -8.22
C LYS A 729 22.48 -34.20 -9.22
N ASN A 730 22.60 -35.51 -9.24
CA ASN A 730 23.41 -36.23 -10.22
C ASN A 730 22.57 -36.52 -11.47
N LEU A 731 22.88 -35.86 -12.59
CA LEU A 731 22.08 -35.94 -13.82
C LEU A 731 21.81 -37.38 -14.30
N GLU A 732 22.79 -38.27 -14.13
CA GLU A 732 22.75 -39.64 -14.66
C GLU A 732 22.00 -40.64 -13.77
N LYS A 733 21.90 -40.34 -12.46
CA LYS A 733 21.27 -41.23 -11.45
C LYS A 733 19.87 -40.78 -11.05
N ASP A 734 19.63 -39.48 -11.05
CA ASP A 734 18.45 -38.89 -10.42
C ASP A 734 17.29 -38.67 -11.42
N PHE A 735 17.54 -38.84 -12.72
CA PHE A 735 16.61 -38.45 -13.79
C PHE A 735 16.46 -39.49 -14.91
N GLU A 736 15.32 -39.43 -15.61
CA GLU A 736 14.99 -40.34 -16.72
C GLU A 736 15.94 -40.11 -17.90
N ARG A 737 16.81 -41.11 -18.17
CA ARG A 737 17.65 -41.18 -19.38
C ARG A 737 16.78 -41.46 -20.60
N MET A 738 17.01 -40.71 -21.66
CA MET A 738 16.39 -40.83 -22.97
C MET A 738 17.48 -41.04 -24.03
N ASP A 739 17.38 -42.10 -24.83
CA ASP A 739 18.27 -42.35 -25.95
C ASP A 739 17.52 -42.20 -27.29
N THR A 740 18.08 -41.43 -28.22
CA THR A 740 17.49 -41.16 -29.54
C THR A 740 18.54 -41.25 -30.65
N PRO A 741 18.15 -41.31 -31.94
CA PRO A 741 19.08 -41.23 -33.06
C PRO A 741 19.95 -39.94 -33.07
N GLN A 742 19.53 -38.91 -32.36
CA GLN A 742 20.24 -37.64 -32.20
C GLN A 742 21.22 -37.64 -31.01
N GLY A 743 21.14 -38.63 -30.10
CA GLY A 743 22.01 -38.80 -28.95
C GLY A 743 21.27 -39.14 -27.65
N THR A 744 22.01 -39.24 -26.55
CA THR A 744 21.46 -39.38 -25.19
C THR A 744 21.13 -38.00 -24.61
N PHE A 745 20.01 -37.89 -23.89
CA PHE A 745 19.69 -36.77 -23.01
C PHE A 745 18.93 -37.23 -21.77
N TYR A 746 18.67 -36.34 -20.82
CA TYR A 746 17.95 -36.63 -19.59
C TYR A 746 16.72 -35.73 -19.45
N ARG A 747 15.65 -36.24 -18.86
CA ARG A 747 14.47 -35.46 -18.50
C ARG A 747 14.50 -35.10 -17.02
N VAL A 748 14.84 -33.83 -16.77
CA VAL A 748 14.86 -33.23 -15.45
C VAL A 748 13.44 -32.73 -15.15
N TYR A 749 12.68 -33.49 -14.38
CA TYR A 749 11.33 -33.13 -13.91
C TYR A 749 11.41 -32.26 -12.67
N PHE A 750 10.63 -31.18 -12.64
CA PHE A 750 10.54 -30.26 -11.51
C PHE A 750 9.15 -29.62 -11.44
N ASP A 751 8.75 -29.22 -10.24
CA ASP A 751 7.57 -28.42 -9.99
C ASP A 751 7.96 -26.96 -9.79
N ILE A 752 7.11 -26.04 -10.23
CA ILE A 752 7.15 -24.65 -9.78
C ILE A 752 5.88 -24.37 -8.97
N TYR A 753 6.11 -23.90 -7.75
CA TYR A 753 5.09 -23.50 -6.79
C TYR A 753 5.03 -21.97 -6.76
N LEU A 754 3.88 -21.39 -7.11
CA LEU A 754 3.65 -19.95 -7.14
C LEU A 754 2.70 -19.52 -6.01
N THR A 755 3.17 -18.68 -5.09
CA THR A 755 2.37 -18.14 -3.98
C THR A 755 1.94 -16.71 -4.28
N LEU A 756 0.64 -16.43 -4.12
CA LEU A 756 0.02 -15.13 -4.34
C LEU A 756 -0.84 -14.72 -3.11
N ASP A 757 -0.21 -14.51 -1.96
CA ASP A 757 -0.92 -14.08 -0.73
C ASP A 757 -1.39 -12.60 -0.77
N GLY A 758 -0.92 -11.84 -1.76
CA GLY A 758 -1.24 -10.43 -2.00
C GLY A 758 -0.22 -9.46 -1.41
N SER A 759 0.47 -9.86 -0.34
CA SER A 759 1.56 -9.11 0.31
C SER A 759 2.92 -9.36 -0.34
N GLU A 760 3.19 -10.61 -0.72
CA GLU A 760 4.39 -11.04 -1.46
C GLU A 760 4.00 -11.78 -2.76
N PHE A 761 4.89 -11.71 -3.74
CA PHE A 761 4.95 -12.65 -4.87
C PHE A 761 6.20 -13.50 -4.66
N SER A 762 6.02 -14.80 -4.49
CA SER A 762 7.13 -15.75 -4.37
C SER A 762 6.89 -16.97 -5.25
N ALA A 763 7.97 -17.48 -5.84
CA ALA A 763 7.94 -18.74 -6.56
C ALA A 763 9.16 -19.61 -6.23
N GLU A 764 8.93 -20.92 -6.14
CA GLU A 764 9.92 -21.92 -5.77
C GLU A 764 9.99 -23.02 -6.82
N LEU A 765 11.20 -23.38 -7.26
CA LEU A 765 11.46 -24.56 -8.07
C LEU A 765 11.81 -25.72 -7.14
N VAL A 766 10.99 -26.76 -7.17
CA VAL A 766 11.11 -27.97 -6.35
C VAL A 766 11.44 -29.16 -7.24
N CYS A 767 12.51 -29.89 -6.90
CA CYS A 767 12.95 -31.08 -7.62
C CYS A 767 13.04 -32.26 -6.65
N GLN A 768 12.26 -33.32 -6.90
CA GLN A 768 12.20 -34.51 -6.02
C GLN A 768 11.89 -34.18 -4.54
N GLY A 769 11.11 -33.13 -4.28
CA GLY A 769 10.76 -32.68 -2.92
C GLY A 769 11.74 -31.70 -2.27
N GLU A 770 12.88 -31.39 -2.89
CA GLU A 770 13.85 -30.39 -2.40
C GLU A 770 13.67 -29.05 -3.14
N VAL A 771 13.78 -27.93 -2.42
CA VAL A 771 13.76 -26.57 -3.01
C VAL A 771 15.14 -26.27 -3.60
N MET A 772 15.21 -26.09 -4.93
CA MET A 772 16.44 -25.92 -5.69
C MET A 772 16.62 -24.49 -6.24
N GLY A 773 15.55 -23.69 -6.20
CA GLY A 773 15.57 -22.27 -6.50
C GLY A 773 14.37 -21.58 -5.84
N ARG A 774 14.55 -20.34 -5.39
CA ARG A 774 13.49 -19.47 -4.88
C ARG A 774 13.73 -18.07 -5.44
N CYS A 775 12.70 -17.45 -6.00
CA CYS A 775 12.67 -16.01 -6.19
C CYS A 775 11.68 -15.36 -5.23
N SER A 776 12.20 -14.63 -4.25
CA SER A 776 11.47 -13.49 -3.70
C SER A 776 11.73 -12.30 -4.64
N ALA A 777 10.69 -11.92 -5.38
CA ALA A 777 10.39 -10.51 -5.67
C ALA A 777 11.52 -9.56 -6.15
N ARG A 778 12.42 -9.99 -7.04
CA ARG A 778 13.34 -9.07 -7.76
C ARG A 778 12.77 -8.63 -9.10
N PHE A 779 11.89 -7.64 -9.04
CA PHE A 779 11.30 -7.00 -10.22
C PHE A 779 12.33 -6.15 -10.97
N ARG A 780 12.12 -5.99 -12.28
CA ARG A 780 12.96 -5.22 -13.22
C ARG A 780 12.18 -4.04 -13.80
#